data_AF-A0A1J4JPW0-F1
#
_entry.id   AF-A0A1J4JPW0-F1
#
_cell.length_a   1.000
_cell.length_b   1.000
_cell.length_c   1.000
_cell.angle_alpha   90.00
_cell.angle_beta   90.00
_cell.angle_gamma   90.00
#
_symmetry.space_group_name_H-M   'P 1'
#
loop_
_entity.id
_entity.type
_entity.pdbx_description
1 polymer ?
#
loop_
_entity_poly.entity_id
_entity_poly.type
_entity_poly.pdbx_seq_one_letter_code
_entity_poly.pdbx_strand_id
1 'polypeptide(L)'
;MSEGKDVQKMEKKLNKSEELNKELQDKIKALQSENQKISEKCQSIEKELDKVKTDSKEKELFIKKVDELSHRICRIIEEKKDNQEKYTESLTYDRDFFRSKISELSADLQIAKESVEDLKRIIHMQEQEKKDEACKFACEMEKLKKNEQDALEAAGDYFHTYFPSIKSLKDHCQMNPVVNNKPTQKSKPFTPFDADVVHKNDEKKIKKQICKIHCLKRQLEDAKQSSSCFEALNMALTSDNEKLRKELCCLKCKDETSCLKLELEKSQRQTKELEASLQRNIASCAEKEANHRNEIAKLQQQIEVEIEKSQKTQELKTKINEQRLTIENHKLDTKNLHDKINHLTDLQAQQVVQIAKLEAENVNKDEKISSLKSKIKSLTQIPATVEVQPKVHWDQVSSPEIPKDLQKGLAEIIENNLMPIEPKIKSILKTTCAYYSAHQQNLEQFQQKFKTKFHKQQKSMASFIAELGRITLNRVIDFEEFFESNDIQSDMMTGVKKLISNNKNLEVQIRQIQNNLPYDQISILNEKTKAKEQELEELKQQNKNLMKQITKRMVVLSFQTNEIFQCENDAKVLHENIQQKADQINEFENQIKVLNETKSSVERKFEQIKKHYNESQSKLFGCQKEIERLKKTISDKEFQISELNKKLRNKTVDDITVRVKKANKEREFLVDELHKIKNENEMKLEYENTISCLKERVKFLQQELDDIQNGQSSFNQLNEILREIDHGCEMTQNEISILREQNSIVPDKLPSEENSKVEEFEKMKAKLIASEEKASKLEIKLKKIQKLIPKVDKDSAESSEKIKQLEEKVKLLQKQIEDERKSFISKVKEAKLESIKEYKVLVDQLSKRCSNQKNTIEALSKELKVNRRA
;
A
#
# COMPACT_ATOMS: atom_id res chain seq x y z
N MET A 1 90.71 -57.86 -112.75
CA MET A 1 89.60 -58.46 -111.97
C MET A 1 89.72 -58.05 -110.51
N SER A 2 89.10 -56.94 -110.07
CA SER A 2 89.04 -56.63 -108.61
C SER A 2 87.90 -55.70 -108.15
N GLU A 3 86.90 -55.38 -108.98
CA GLU A 3 85.92 -54.33 -108.65
C GLU A 3 84.50 -54.88 -108.39
N GLY A 4 84.11 -55.97 -109.06
CA GLY A 4 82.76 -56.54 -108.93
C GLY A 4 82.40 -57.16 -107.57
N LYS A 5 83.36 -57.32 -106.64
CA LYS A 5 83.10 -57.89 -105.30
C LYS A 5 82.80 -56.84 -104.23
N ASP A 6 83.26 -55.60 -104.39
CA ASP A 6 83.05 -54.56 -103.38
C ASP A 6 81.71 -53.84 -103.54
N VAL A 7 81.14 -53.79 -104.76
CA VAL A 7 79.78 -53.27 -105.01
C VAL A 7 78.73 -54.08 -104.23
N GLN A 8 78.66 -55.41 -104.41
CA GLN A 8 77.75 -56.27 -103.64
C GLN A 8 77.98 -56.24 -102.13
N LYS A 9 79.20 -55.90 -101.69
CA LYS A 9 79.58 -55.78 -100.28
C LYS A 9 79.19 -54.42 -99.70
N MET A 10 79.06 -53.38 -100.53
CA MET A 10 78.46 -52.09 -100.17
C MET A 10 76.93 -52.16 -100.20
N GLU A 11 76.30 -52.76 -101.21
CA GLU A 11 74.84 -52.96 -101.25
C GLU A 11 74.33 -53.72 -100.02
N LYS A 12 74.98 -54.84 -99.65
CA LYS A 12 74.62 -55.59 -98.42
C LYS A 12 74.90 -54.83 -97.11
N LYS A 13 75.75 -53.80 -97.13
CA LYS A 13 75.91 -52.88 -96.00
C LYS A 13 74.85 -51.78 -96.00
N LEU A 14 74.50 -51.25 -97.18
CA LEU A 14 73.51 -50.20 -97.35
C LEU A 14 72.12 -50.69 -96.94
N ASN A 15 71.64 -51.79 -97.52
CA ASN A 15 70.33 -52.36 -97.17
C ASN A 15 70.24 -52.70 -95.66
N LYS A 16 71.32 -53.21 -95.06
CA LYS A 16 71.36 -53.50 -93.62
C LYS A 16 71.43 -52.23 -92.75
N SER A 17 72.01 -51.15 -93.27
CA SER A 17 71.98 -49.83 -92.64
C SER A 17 70.59 -49.19 -92.74
N GLU A 18 69.87 -49.42 -93.84
CA GLU A 18 68.50 -48.96 -94.04
C GLU A 18 67.49 -49.73 -93.18
N GLU A 19 67.63 -51.06 -93.05
CA GLU A 19 66.87 -51.86 -92.07
C GLU A 19 67.10 -51.35 -90.64
N LEU A 20 68.36 -51.15 -90.23
CA LEU A 20 68.68 -50.66 -88.89
C LEU A 20 68.14 -49.24 -88.65
N ASN A 21 68.23 -48.36 -89.65
CA ASN A 21 67.70 -46.98 -89.55
C ASN A 21 66.16 -46.97 -89.49
N LYS A 22 65.49 -47.89 -90.20
CA LYS A 22 64.04 -48.09 -90.11
C LYS A 22 63.63 -48.63 -88.73
N GLU A 23 64.33 -49.64 -88.22
CA GLU A 23 64.10 -50.19 -86.88
C GLU A 23 64.31 -49.11 -85.79
N LEU A 24 65.33 -48.27 -85.94
CA LEU A 24 65.57 -47.11 -85.07
C LEU A 24 64.46 -46.06 -85.18
N GLN A 25 63.99 -45.71 -86.38
CA GLN A 25 62.85 -44.80 -86.54
C GLN A 25 61.57 -45.34 -85.89
N ASP A 26 61.28 -46.63 -86.06
CA ASP A 26 60.06 -47.23 -85.51
C ASP A 26 60.15 -47.39 -83.98
N LYS A 27 61.35 -47.63 -83.43
CA LYS A 27 61.62 -47.49 -81.98
C LYS A 27 61.47 -46.05 -81.48
N ILE A 28 61.94 -45.05 -82.23
CA ILE A 28 61.75 -43.63 -81.87
C ILE A 28 60.27 -43.25 -81.87
N LYS A 29 59.48 -43.68 -82.87
CA LYS A 29 58.01 -43.46 -82.91
C LYS A 29 57.30 -44.14 -81.74
N ALA A 30 57.71 -45.37 -81.37
CA ALA A 30 57.16 -46.08 -80.22
C ALA A 30 57.43 -45.32 -78.91
N LEU A 31 58.68 -44.89 -78.68
CA LEU A 31 59.08 -44.10 -77.51
C LEU A 31 58.41 -42.72 -77.48
N GLN A 32 58.16 -42.09 -78.63
CA GLN A 32 57.39 -40.85 -78.72
C GLN A 32 55.92 -41.06 -78.32
N SER A 33 55.27 -42.14 -78.80
CA SER A 33 53.90 -42.50 -78.39
C SER A 33 53.82 -42.85 -76.89
N GLU A 34 54.83 -43.51 -76.34
CA GLU A 34 54.90 -43.83 -74.91
C GLU A 34 55.11 -42.59 -74.05
N ASN A 35 56.06 -41.71 -74.40
CA ASN A 35 56.26 -40.42 -73.73
C ASN A 35 55.01 -39.52 -73.79
N GLN A 36 54.27 -39.53 -74.91
CA GLN A 36 53.00 -38.81 -74.99
C GLN A 36 51.96 -39.38 -74.00
N LYS A 37 51.78 -40.71 -73.94
CA LYS A 37 50.89 -41.36 -72.97
C LYS A 37 51.31 -41.12 -71.52
N ILE A 38 52.61 -40.99 -71.25
CA ILE A 38 53.13 -40.62 -69.93
C ILE A 38 52.79 -39.16 -69.61
N SER A 39 52.98 -38.24 -70.56
CA SER A 39 52.62 -36.82 -70.41
C SER A 39 51.11 -36.63 -70.15
N GLU A 40 50.26 -37.32 -70.90
CA GLU A 40 48.80 -37.33 -70.70
C GLU A 40 48.40 -37.86 -69.31
N LYS A 41 49.08 -38.92 -68.82
CA LYS A 41 48.89 -39.42 -67.45
C LYS A 41 49.34 -38.42 -66.39
N CYS A 42 50.50 -37.78 -66.56
CA CYS A 42 50.99 -36.74 -65.64
C CYS A 42 49.99 -35.58 -65.53
N GLN A 43 49.50 -35.05 -66.66
CA GLN A 43 48.47 -34.00 -66.68
C GLN A 43 47.15 -34.44 -66.04
N SER A 44 46.80 -35.73 -66.10
CA SER A 44 45.64 -36.27 -65.39
C SER A 44 45.85 -36.30 -63.87
N ILE A 45 47.02 -36.75 -63.43
CA ILE A 45 47.41 -36.80 -62.01
C ILE A 45 47.51 -35.39 -61.41
N GLU A 46 48.05 -34.42 -62.15
CA GLU A 46 48.10 -33.01 -61.73
C GLU A 46 46.68 -32.45 -61.51
N LYS A 47 45.74 -32.73 -62.42
CA LYS A 47 44.33 -32.33 -62.29
C LYS A 47 43.61 -32.99 -61.11
N GLU A 48 43.97 -34.23 -60.75
CA GLU A 48 43.45 -34.87 -59.53
C GLU A 48 44.11 -34.32 -58.27
N LEU A 49 45.41 -34.06 -58.30
CA LEU A 49 46.15 -33.46 -57.19
C LEU A 49 45.63 -32.05 -56.87
N ASP A 50 45.31 -31.24 -57.87
CA ASP A 50 44.71 -29.92 -57.68
C ASP A 50 43.27 -29.99 -57.15
N LYS A 51 42.46 -30.96 -57.58
CA LYS A 51 41.15 -31.25 -56.95
C LYS A 51 41.32 -31.57 -55.46
N VAL A 52 42.26 -32.45 -55.12
CA VAL A 52 42.54 -32.82 -53.72
C VAL A 52 43.02 -31.61 -52.90
N LYS A 53 43.78 -30.68 -53.49
CA LYS A 53 44.14 -29.40 -52.85
C LYS A 53 42.92 -28.49 -52.61
N THR A 54 41.96 -28.41 -53.54
CA THR A 54 40.71 -27.65 -53.31
C THR A 54 39.84 -28.31 -52.24
N ASP A 55 39.60 -29.62 -52.33
CA ASP A 55 38.89 -30.41 -51.30
C ASP A 55 39.48 -30.22 -49.90
N SER A 56 40.81 -30.19 -49.80
CA SER A 56 41.52 -29.99 -48.54
C SER A 56 41.27 -28.58 -47.96
N LYS A 57 41.35 -27.54 -48.80
CA LYS A 57 41.05 -26.16 -48.41
C LYS A 57 39.59 -25.97 -48.01
N GLU A 58 38.66 -26.63 -48.70
CA GLU A 58 37.23 -26.59 -48.34
C GLU A 58 36.95 -27.30 -47.01
N LYS A 59 37.62 -28.43 -46.74
CA LYS A 59 37.58 -29.10 -45.44
C LYS A 59 38.18 -28.24 -44.33
N GLU A 60 39.30 -27.57 -44.57
CA GLU A 60 39.91 -26.62 -43.61
C GLU A 60 38.99 -25.43 -43.31
N LEU A 61 38.33 -24.87 -44.34
CA LEU A 61 37.34 -23.80 -44.20
C LEU A 61 36.08 -24.27 -43.47
N PHE A 62 35.65 -25.52 -43.68
CA PHE A 62 34.54 -26.14 -42.96
C PHE A 62 34.88 -26.32 -41.47
N ILE A 63 36.06 -26.85 -41.14
CA ILE A 63 36.53 -27.00 -39.75
C ILE A 63 36.53 -25.65 -39.04
N LYS A 64 37.13 -24.60 -39.63
CA LYS A 64 37.13 -23.24 -39.04
C LYS A 64 35.71 -22.70 -38.79
N LYS A 65 34.76 -22.98 -39.68
CA LYS A 65 33.34 -22.61 -39.48
C LYS A 65 32.67 -23.42 -38.36
N VAL A 66 33.01 -24.69 -38.20
CA VAL A 66 32.53 -25.52 -37.07
C VAL A 66 33.10 -25.01 -35.75
N ASP A 67 34.39 -24.64 -35.72
CA ASP A 67 35.03 -24.05 -34.54
C ASP A 67 34.42 -22.68 -34.18
N GLU A 68 34.19 -21.80 -35.16
CA GLU A 68 33.46 -20.53 -34.97
C GLU A 68 32.05 -20.76 -34.42
N LEU A 69 31.32 -21.76 -34.94
CA LEU A 69 29.99 -22.12 -34.47
C LEU A 69 30.04 -22.62 -33.02
N SER A 70 31.03 -23.45 -32.69
CA SER A 70 31.26 -23.99 -31.35
C SER A 70 31.56 -22.87 -30.33
N HIS A 71 32.50 -21.98 -30.63
CA HIS A 71 32.80 -20.80 -29.81
C HIS A 71 31.64 -19.80 -29.70
N ARG A 72 30.69 -19.82 -30.66
CA ARG A 72 29.46 -19.04 -30.57
C ARG A 72 28.41 -19.72 -29.69
N ILE A 73 28.32 -21.06 -29.74
CA ILE A 73 27.44 -21.85 -28.86
C ILE A 73 27.90 -21.74 -27.40
N CYS A 74 29.20 -21.86 -27.12
CA CYS A 74 29.74 -21.68 -25.76
C CYS A 74 29.38 -20.31 -25.18
N ARG A 75 29.61 -19.22 -25.92
CA ARG A 75 29.22 -17.86 -25.48
C ARG A 75 27.71 -17.72 -25.27
N ILE A 76 26.87 -18.32 -26.11
CA ILE A 76 25.42 -18.31 -25.90
C ILE A 76 25.03 -19.10 -24.63
N ILE A 77 25.75 -20.18 -24.29
CA ILE A 77 25.53 -20.94 -23.05
C ILE A 77 25.98 -20.13 -21.83
N GLU A 78 27.12 -19.45 -21.90
CA GLU A 78 27.64 -18.57 -20.85
C GLU A 78 26.69 -17.37 -20.63
N GLU A 79 26.31 -16.65 -21.70
CA GLU A 79 25.29 -15.61 -21.65
C GLU A 79 23.97 -16.11 -21.06
N LYS A 80 23.56 -17.36 -21.35
CA LYS A 80 22.34 -17.95 -20.76
C LYS A 80 22.50 -18.30 -19.29
N LYS A 81 23.67 -18.75 -18.85
CA LYS A 81 24.00 -19.00 -17.44
C LYS A 81 24.00 -17.71 -16.65
N ASP A 82 24.69 -16.67 -17.12
CA ASP A 82 24.73 -15.33 -16.53
C ASP A 82 23.33 -14.72 -16.39
N ASN A 83 22.50 -14.83 -17.43
CA ASN A 83 21.12 -14.33 -17.40
C ASN A 83 20.23 -15.18 -16.48
N GLN A 84 20.49 -16.48 -16.34
CA GLN A 84 19.78 -17.34 -15.39
C GLN A 84 20.17 -17.01 -13.94
N GLU A 85 21.45 -16.78 -13.66
CA GLU A 85 21.95 -16.39 -12.34
C GLU A 85 21.36 -15.04 -11.91
N LYS A 86 21.40 -14.02 -12.78
CA LYS A 86 20.73 -12.72 -12.56
C LYS A 86 19.22 -12.83 -12.36
N TYR A 87 18.57 -13.77 -13.06
CA TYR A 87 17.13 -14.04 -12.87
C TYR A 87 16.82 -14.69 -11.52
N THR A 88 17.67 -15.62 -11.04
CA THR A 88 17.57 -16.12 -9.66
C THR A 88 17.87 -15.05 -8.61
N GLU A 89 18.88 -14.19 -8.82
CA GLU A 89 19.19 -13.07 -7.92
C GLU A 89 18.00 -12.11 -7.80
N SER A 90 17.40 -11.71 -8.92
CA SER A 90 16.17 -10.91 -8.97
C SER A 90 15.01 -11.59 -8.23
N LEU A 91 14.82 -12.91 -8.41
CA LEU A 91 13.79 -13.65 -7.70
C LEU A 91 14.04 -13.75 -6.18
N THR A 92 15.29 -13.82 -5.71
CA THR A 92 15.59 -13.68 -4.27
C THR A 92 15.31 -12.26 -3.78
N TYR A 93 15.72 -11.24 -4.52
CA TYR A 93 15.46 -9.84 -4.15
C TYR A 93 13.96 -9.54 -4.04
N ASP A 94 13.17 -9.92 -5.05
CA ASP A 94 11.71 -9.80 -5.01
C ASP A 94 11.10 -10.58 -3.84
N ARG A 95 11.57 -11.81 -3.60
CA ARG A 95 11.06 -12.67 -2.51
C ARG A 95 11.37 -12.10 -1.12
N ASP A 96 12.54 -11.52 -0.92
CA ASP A 96 12.92 -10.90 0.35
C ASP A 96 12.28 -9.51 0.52
N PHE A 97 12.08 -8.75 -0.56
CA PHE A 97 11.25 -7.55 -0.57
C PHE A 97 9.80 -7.86 -0.18
N PHE A 98 9.16 -8.86 -0.81
CA PHE A 98 7.80 -9.27 -0.45
C PHE A 98 7.73 -9.84 0.97
N ARG A 99 8.73 -10.62 1.41
CA ARG A 99 8.82 -11.09 2.82
C ARG A 99 8.91 -9.92 3.79
N SER A 100 9.73 -8.92 3.51
CA SER A 100 9.86 -7.70 4.32
C SER A 100 8.53 -6.95 4.38
N LYS A 101 7.90 -6.68 3.24
CA LYS A 101 6.61 -5.97 3.17
C LYS A 101 5.46 -6.75 3.83
N ILE A 102 5.46 -8.08 3.75
CA ILE A 102 4.51 -8.94 4.48
C ILE A 102 4.75 -8.85 5.99
N SER A 103 6.00 -8.79 6.45
CA SER A 103 6.34 -8.63 7.87
C SER A 103 5.92 -7.25 8.41
N GLU A 104 6.14 -6.19 7.63
CA GLU A 104 5.71 -4.81 7.94
C GLU A 104 4.17 -4.74 8.05
N LEU A 105 3.44 -5.18 7.02
CA LEU A 105 1.98 -5.22 7.02
C LEU A 105 1.40 -6.13 8.13
N SER A 106 2.14 -7.15 8.56
CA SER A 106 1.74 -8.00 9.70
C SER A 106 1.89 -7.29 11.04
N ALA A 107 2.89 -6.41 11.19
CA ALA A 107 3.05 -5.55 12.36
C ALA A 107 1.97 -4.45 12.40
N ASP A 108 1.70 -3.79 11.27
CA ASP A 108 0.62 -2.79 11.16
C ASP A 108 -0.74 -3.42 11.50
N LEU A 109 -1.02 -4.62 10.99
CA LEU A 109 -2.23 -5.38 11.30
C LEU A 109 -2.34 -5.72 12.80
N GLN A 110 -1.21 -5.96 13.48
CA GLN A 110 -1.18 -6.23 14.91
C GLN A 110 -1.46 -4.97 15.74
N ILE A 111 -0.82 -3.85 15.41
CA ILE A 111 -1.09 -2.53 16.02
C ILE A 111 -2.55 -2.12 15.83
N ALA A 112 -3.12 -2.39 14.64
CA ALA A 112 -4.53 -2.14 14.36
C ALA A 112 -5.49 -3.01 15.21
N LYS A 113 -5.17 -4.29 15.46
CA LYS A 113 -5.95 -5.13 16.38
C LYS A 113 -5.89 -4.63 17.81
N GLU A 114 -4.70 -4.27 18.30
CA GLU A 114 -4.50 -3.75 19.64
C GLU A 114 -5.28 -2.44 19.84
N SER A 115 -5.22 -1.53 18.86
CA SER A 115 -6.03 -0.31 18.82
C SER A 115 -7.55 -0.58 18.84
N VAL A 116 -8.01 -1.66 18.17
CA VAL A 116 -9.44 -2.06 18.19
C VAL A 116 -9.86 -2.63 19.54
N GLU A 117 -9.00 -3.39 20.24
CA GLU A 117 -9.31 -3.85 21.61
C GLU A 117 -9.25 -2.71 22.63
N ASP A 118 -8.37 -1.71 22.45
CA ASP A 118 -8.39 -0.49 23.27
C ASP A 118 -9.65 0.35 23.04
N LEU A 119 -10.09 0.51 21.79
CA LEU A 119 -11.38 1.15 21.50
C LEU A 119 -12.56 0.39 22.12
N LYS A 120 -12.56 -0.95 22.11
CA LYS A 120 -13.57 -1.74 22.84
C LYS A 120 -13.50 -1.55 24.35
N ARG A 121 -12.30 -1.48 24.95
CA ARG A 121 -12.12 -1.17 26.38
C ARG A 121 -12.69 0.20 26.73
N ILE A 122 -12.40 1.22 25.92
CA ILE A 122 -12.91 2.59 26.10
C ILE A 122 -14.44 2.63 25.95
N ILE A 123 -15.01 1.97 24.93
CA ILE A 123 -16.47 1.87 24.75
C ILE A 123 -17.11 1.19 25.96
N HIS A 124 -16.55 0.08 26.44
CA HIS A 124 -17.10 -0.63 27.60
C HIS A 124 -17.03 0.20 28.89
N MET A 125 -15.95 0.96 29.10
CA MET A 125 -15.87 1.93 30.19
C MET A 125 -16.95 3.01 30.06
N GLN A 126 -17.13 3.62 28.89
CA GLN A 126 -18.16 4.64 28.67
C GLN A 126 -19.60 4.11 28.80
N GLU A 127 -19.85 2.84 28.45
CA GLU A 127 -21.14 2.19 28.68
C GLU A 127 -21.39 1.95 30.18
N GLN A 128 -20.35 1.57 30.93
CA GLN A 128 -20.43 1.37 32.38
C GLN A 128 -20.57 2.71 33.13
N GLU A 129 -19.83 3.75 32.74
CA GLU A 129 -19.99 5.11 33.28
C GLU A 129 -21.41 5.64 33.05
N LYS A 130 -21.96 5.54 31.84
CA LYS A 130 -23.35 5.93 31.53
C LYS A 130 -24.38 5.14 32.32
N LYS A 131 -24.09 3.87 32.63
CA LYS A 131 -24.95 3.01 33.44
C LYS A 131 -24.92 3.40 34.92
N ASP A 132 -23.76 3.78 35.43
CA ASP A 132 -23.59 4.25 36.81
C ASP A 132 -24.12 5.69 36.98
N GLU A 133 -24.02 6.55 35.96
CA GLU A 133 -24.74 7.84 35.88
C GLU A 133 -26.26 7.65 35.84
N ALA A 134 -26.78 6.75 34.98
CA ALA A 134 -28.20 6.42 34.94
C ALA A 134 -28.69 5.87 36.30
N CYS A 135 -27.85 5.12 37.01
CA CYS A 135 -28.14 4.67 38.37
C CYS A 135 -28.18 5.83 39.38
N LYS A 136 -27.27 6.81 39.29
CA LYS A 136 -27.31 8.03 40.11
C LYS A 136 -28.58 8.84 39.83
N PHE A 137 -28.90 9.09 38.56
CA PHE A 137 -30.13 9.81 38.17
C PHE A 137 -31.40 9.09 38.61
N ALA A 138 -31.43 7.75 38.59
CA ALA A 138 -32.54 6.99 39.15
C ALA A 138 -32.67 7.21 40.68
N CYS A 139 -31.57 7.11 41.43
CA CYS A 139 -31.54 7.36 42.87
C CYS A 139 -31.93 8.81 43.22
N GLU A 140 -31.53 9.81 42.42
CA GLU A 140 -31.93 11.20 42.62
C GLU A 140 -33.40 11.45 42.25
N MET A 141 -33.92 10.78 41.21
CA MET A 141 -35.34 10.82 40.88
C MET A 141 -36.23 10.16 41.95
N GLU A 142 -35.77 9.10 42.61
CA GLU A 142 -36.47 8.53 43.78
C GLU A 142 -36.42 9.47 44.99
N LYS A 143 -35.29 10.14 45.26
CA LYS A 143 -35.21 11.19 46.29
C LYS A 143 -36.14 12.36 45.99
N LEU A 144 -36.20 12.83 44.74
CA LEU A 144 -37.07 13.93 44.34
C LEU A 144 -38.55 13.56 44.47
N LYS A 145 -38.96 12.38 44.00
CA LYS A 145 -40.32 11.87 44.20
C LYS A 145 -40.68 11.74 45.68
N LYS A 146 -39.74 11.28 46.51
CA LYS A 146 -39.96 11.22 47.96
C LYS A 146 -40.13 12.63 48.55
N ASN A 147 -39.24 13.56 48.25
CA ASN A 147 -39.34 14.94 48.73
C ASN A 147 -40.64 15.63 48.27
N GLU A 148 -41.10 15.35 47.05
CA GLU A 148 -42.39 15.81 46.51
C GLU A 148 -43.57 15.20 47.28
N GLN A 149 -43.52 13.90 47.58
CA GLN A 149 -44.54 13.20 48.36
C GLN A 149 -44.57 13.65 49.83
N ASP A 150 -43.41 13.81 50.47
CA ASP A 150 -43.25 14.34 51.84
C ASP A 150 -43.78 15.80 51.90
N ALA A 151 -43.56 16.62 50.86
CA ALA A 151 -44.09 17.97 50.75
C ALA A 151 -45.61 18.02 50.50
N LEU A 152 -46.15 17.10 49.70
CA LEU A 152 -47.60 16.94 49.49
C LEU A 152 -48.31 16.45 50.76
N GLU A 153 -47.66 15.60 51.56
CA GLU A 153 -48.15 15.16 52.86
C GLU A 153 -48.16 16.32 53.87
N ALA A 154 -47.07 17.08 53.99
CA ALA A 154 -47.02 18.28 54.82
C ALA A 154 -48.03 19.37 54.40
N ALA A 155 -48.26 19.55 53.09
CA ALA A 155 -49.30 20.44 52.58
C ALA A 155 -50.71 19.91 52.90
N GLY A 156 -50.92 18.60 52.81
CA GLY A 156 -52.17 17.94 53.18
C GLY A 156 -52.51 18.14 54.66
N ASP A 157 -51.55 17.92 55.55
CA ASP A 157 -51.71 18.10 57.00
C ASP A 157 -51.93 19.58 57.37
N TYR A 158 -51.25 20.52 56.69
CA TYR A 158 -51.51 21.96 56.82
C TYR A 158 -52.95 22.30 56.43
N PHE A 159 -53.43 21.86 55.26
CA PHE A 159 -54.82 22.09 54.86
C PHE A 159 -55.83 21.45 55.83
N HIS A 160 -55.54 20.25 56.35
CA HIS A 160 -56.43 19.57 57.30
C HIS A 160 -56.54 20.32 58.64
N THR A 161 -55.45 20.98 59.06
CA THR A 161 -55.39 21.80 60.29
C THR A 161 -56.33 23.01 60.24
N TYR A 162 -56.51 23.63 59.05
CA TYR A 162 -57.40 24.78 58.88
C TYR A 162 -58.81 24.42 58.39
N PHE A 163 -58.99 23.25 57.76
CA PHE A 163 -60.28 22.80 57.21
C PHE A 163 -60.62 21.35 57.59
N PRO A 164 -61.05 21.08 58.85
CA PRO A 164 -61.33 19.71 59.33
C PRO A 164 -62.48 18.99 58.61
N SER A 165 -63.34 19.71 57.89
CA SER A 165 -64.48 19.17 57.15
C SER A 165 -64.12 18.59 55.77
N ILE A 166 -62.91 18.84 55.28
CA ILE A 166 -62.39 18.26 54.05
C ILE A 166 -61.71 16.94 54.43
N LYS A 167 -62.21 15.79 53.91
CA LYS A 167 -61.49 14.51 54.03
C LYS A 167 -60.08 14.68 53.46
N SER A 168 -59.09 14.10 54.13
CA SER A 168 -57.69 14.47 53.96
C SER A 168 -57.26 14.53 52.48
N LEU A 169 -56.45 15.52 52.13
CA LEU A 169 -55.88 15.63 50.77
C LEU A 169 -55.08 14.36 50.41
N LYS A 170 -54.50 13.73 51.43
CA LYS A 170 -53.84 12.42 51.45
C LYS A 170 -54.74 11.27 50.97
N ASP A 171 -56.01 11.21 51.39
CA ASP A 171 -56.99 10.26 50.84
C ASP A 171 -57.25 10.53 49.35
N HIS A 172 -57.37 11.79 48.95
CA HIS A 172 -57.67 12.15 47.56
C HIS A 172 -56.50 11.84 46.61
N CYS A 173 -55.26 12.05 47.05
CA CYS A 173 -54.05 11.66 46.33
C CYS A 173 -53.86 10.14 46.26
N GLN A 174 -54.23 9.38 47.30
CA GLN A 174 -54.18 7.91 47.26
C GLN A 174 -55.23 7.28 46.32
N MET A 175 -56.34 7.96 46.06
CA MET A 175 -57.41 7.46 45.18
C MET A 175 -57.21 7.77 43.69
N ASN A 176 -56.23 8.61 43.31
CA ASN A 176 -55.92 8.95 41.92
C ASN A 176 -54.45 8.67 41.58
N PRO A 177 -54.10 7.44 41.10
CA PRO A 177 -52.72 7.14 40.70
C PRO A 177 -52.36 7.92 39.42
N VAL A 178 -51.53 8.95 39.58
CA VAL A 178 -50.98 9.73 38.45
C VAL A 178 -50.28 8.80 37.46
N VAL A 179 -50.58 9.00 36.17
CA VAL A 179 -50.36 8.05 35.08
C VAL A 179 -48.94 7.46 35.05
N ASN A 180 -48.83 6.18 35.38
CA ASN A 180 -47.60 5.38 35.30
C ASN A 180 -47.23 5.04 33.84
N ASN A 181 -46.79 6.04 33.07
CA ASN A 181 -46.33 5.89 31.69
C ASN A 181 -44.99 5.14 31.62
N LYS A 182 -45.02 3.81 31.74
CA LYS A 182 -43.90 2.92 31.41
C LYS A 182 -43.63 2.95 29.89
N PRO A 183 -42.43 3.35 29.41
CA PRO A 183 -42.05 3.14 28.02
C PRO A 183 -41.80 1.65 27.78
N THR A 184 -42.80 0.95 27.23
CA THR A 184 -42.74 -0.51 27.05
C THR A 184 -42.85 -0.90 25.57
N GLN A 185 -41.92 -1.74 25.13
CA GLN A 185 -41.89 -2.46 23.85
C GLN A 185 -41.68 -1.64 22.55
N LYS A 186 -40.44 -1.78 22.04
CA LYS A 186 -40.00 -1.79 20.64
C LYS A 186 -41.12 -1.77 19.59
N SER A 187 -41.11 -0.75 18.73
CA SER A 187 -41.85 -0.75 17.47
C SER A 187 -41.42 -1.93 16.59
N LYS A 188 -42.38 -2.75 16.15
CA LYS A 188 -42.22 -3.60 14.96
C LYS A 188 -42.28 -2.70 13.71
N PRO A 189 -41.50 -2.97 12.65
CA PRO A 189 -41.59 -2.20 11.42
C PRO A 189 -42.96 -2.40 10.76
N PHE A 190 -43.53 -1.31 10.25
CA PHE A 190 -44.75 -1.32 9.45
C PHE A 190 -44.50 -2.09 8.15
N THR A 191 -45.38 -3.03 7.79
CA THR A 191 -45.36 -3.71 6.50
C THR A 191 -46.48 -3.18 5.59
N PRO A 192 -46.19 -2.25 4.66
CA PRO A 192 -47.15 -1.84 3.65
C PRO A 192 -47.22 -2.90 2.55
N PHE A 193 -48.31 -3.67 2.51
CA PHE A 193 -48.67 -4.50 1.36
C PHE A 193 -49.83 -3.87 0.58
N ASP A 194 -50.04 -4.35 -0.65
CA ASP A 194 -51.22 -4.13 -1.49
C ASP A 194 -51.46 -2.73 -2.07
N ALA A 195 -50.39 -1.94 -2.27
CA ALA A 195 -50.37 -0.80 -3.21
C ALA A 195 -49.25 -0.89 -4.27
N ASP A 196 -48.08 -1.40 -3.88
CA ASP A 196 -46.82 -1.23 -4.62
C ASP A 196 -46.63 -2.14 -5.86
N VAL A 197 -47.56 -3.07 -6.10
CA VAL A 197 -47.47 -4.12 -7.13
C VAL A 197 -47.74 -3.59 -8.55
N VAL A 198 -48.54 -2.51 -8.67
CA VAL A 198 -48.93 -1.95 -9.98
C VAL A 198 -47.74 -1.20 -10.61
N HIS A 199 -47.16 -0.23 -9.91
CA HIS A 199 -46.13 0.66 -10.46
C HIS A 199 -44.87 -0.07 -10.96
N LYS A 200 -44.41 -1.12 -10.25
CA LYS A 200 -43.21 -1.90 -10.64
C LYS A 200 -43.36 -2.68 -11.95
N ASN A 201 -44.60 -2.96 -12.40
CA ASN A 201 -44.83 -3.61 -13.69
C ASN A 201 -44.80 -2.62 -14.86
N ASP A 202 -45.38 -1.43 -14.70
CA ASP A 202 -45.37 -0.43 -15.77
C ASP A 202 -44.01 0.24 -15.93
N GLU A 203 -43.25 0.44 -14.85
CA GLU A 203 -41.85 0.87 -14.92
C GLU A 203 -40.99 -0.11 -15.76
N LYS A 204 -41.22 -1.43 -15.61
CA LYS A 204 -40.59 -2.47 -16.44
C LYS A 204 -41.03 -2.39 -17.91
N LYS A 205 -42.30 -2.13 -18.20
CA LYS A 205 -42.78 -1.94 -19.60
C LYS A 205 -42.11 -0.73 -20.24
N ILE A 206 -42.08 0.42 -19.54
CA ILE A 206 -41.49 1.67 -20.02
C ILE A 206 -39.98 1.49 -20.29
N LYS A 207 -39.22 0.94 -19.34
CA LYS A 207 -37.78 0.65 -19.55
C LYS A 207 -37.54 -0.27 -20.75
N LYS A 208 -38.39 -1.30 -20.95
CA LYS A 208 -38.30 -2.21 -22.11
C LYS A 208 -38.64 -1.53 -23.45
N GLN A 209 -39.54 -0.55 -23.47
CA GLN A 209 -39.83 0.27 -24.66
C GLN A 209 -38.69 1.25 -24.97
N ILE A 210 -38.13 1.93 -23.97
CA ILE A 210 -37.01 2.88 -24.14
C ILE A 210 -35.79 2.17 -24.76
N CYS A 211 -35.43 0.97 -24.27
CA CYS A 211 -34.36 0.18 -24.88
C CYS A 211 -34.64 -0.17 -26.36
N LYS A 212 -35.90 -0.51 -26.71
CA LYS A 212 -36.28 -0.82 -28.10
C LYS A 212 -36.19 0.41 -29.01
N ILE A 213 -36.60 1.58 -28.52
CA ILE A 213 -36.45 2.87 -29.24
C ILE A 213 -34.97 3.20 -29.46
N HIS A 214 -34.10 3.01 -28.45
CA HIS A 214 -32.66 3.24 -28.60
C HIS A 214 -31.99 2.30 -29.61
N CYS A 215 -32.37 1.01 -29.64
CA CYS A 215 -31.87 0.07 -30.65
C CYS A 215 -32.29 0.49 -32.07
N LEU A 216 -33.57 0.81 -32.29
CA LEU A 216 -34.08 1.25 -33.59
C LEU A 216 -33.44 2.57 -34.04
N LYS A 217 -33.24 3.53 -33.14
CA LYS A 217 -32.59 4.81 -33.45
C LYS A 217 -31.11 4.63 -33.83
N ARG A 218 -30.39 3.70 -33.20
CA ARG A 218 -29.02 3.33 -33.61
C ARG A 218 -29.03 2.71 -35.02
N GLN A 219 -29.87 1.70 -35.26
CA GLN A 219 -29.99 1.05 -36.57
C GLN A 219 -30.33 2.01 -37.71
N LEU A 220 -31.13 3.06 -37.44
CA LEU A 220 -31.46 4.09 -38.43
C LEU A 220 -30.24 4.94 -38.82
N GLU A 221 -29.42 5.37 -37.86
CA GLU A 221 -28.22 6.16 -38.15
C GLU A 221 -27.10 5.31 -38.75
N ASP A 222 -26.94 4.05 -38.30
CA ASP A 222 -26.02 3.07 -38.93
C ASP A 222 -26.36 2.87 -40.42
N ALA A 223 -27.66 2.79 -40.76
CA ALA A 223 -28.14 2.67 -42.14
C ALA A 223 -27.90 3.94 -42.97
N LYS A 224 -28.17 5.14 -42.43
CA LYS A 224 -27.87 6.41 -43.12
C LYS A 224 -26.38 6.57 -43.40
N GLN A 225 -25.54 6.25 -42.41
CA GLN A 225 -24.09 6.35 -42.55
C GLN A 225 -23.56 5.33 -43.56
N SER A 226 -24.14 4.12 -43.61
CA SER A 226 -23.86 3.13 -44.66
C SER A 226 -24.21 3.66 -46.06
N SER A 227 -25.38 4.29 -46.23
CA SER A 227 -25.81 4.87 -47.53
C SER A 227 -24.81 5.92 -48.04
N SER A 228 -24.40 6.85 -47.17
CA SER A 228 -23.41 7.89 -47.52
C SER A 228 -22.05 7.28 -47.92
N CYS A 229 -21.62 6.21 -47.25
CA CYS A 229 -20.40 5.49 -47.63
C CYS A 229 -20.51 4.77 -48.98
N PHE A 230 -21.69 4.29 -49.39
CA PHE A 230 -21.88 3.66 -50.71
C PHE A 230 -21.80 4.68 -51.86
N GLU A 231 -22.35 5.88 -51.70
CA GLU A 231 -22.23 6.95 -52.71
C GLU A 231 -20.76 7.36 -52.90
N ALA A 232 -20.01 7.56 -51.81
CA ALA A 232 -18.58 7.85 -51.86
C ALA A 232 -17.76 6.71 -52.49
N LEU A 233 -18.12 5.45 -52.21
CA LEU A 233 -17.48 4.27 -52.81
C LEU A 233 -17.68 4.22 -54.33
N ASN A 234 -18.87 4.57 -54.83
CA ASN A 234 -19.14 4.62 -56.27
C ASN A 234 -18.28 5.68 -56.99
N MET A 235 -18.13 6.87 -56.40
CA MET A 235 -17.25 7.91 -56.96
C MET A 235 -15.77 7.47 -56.95
N ALA A 236 -15.31 6.82 -55.87
CA ALA A 236 -13.96 6.27 -55.81
C ALA A 236 -13.70 5.17 -56.87
N LEU A 237 -14.63 4.22 -57.01
CA LEU A 237 -14.56 3.18 -58.05
C LEU A 237 -14.55 3.76 -59.46
N THR A 238 -15.24 4.88 -59.69
CA THR A 238 -15.22 5.56 -60.99
C THR A 238 -13.81 6.11 -61.28
N SER A 239 -13.17 6.75 -60.30
CA SER A 239 -11.81 7.29 -60.43
C SER A 239 -10.72 6.22 -60.57
N ASP A 240 -10.82 5.10 -59.84
CA ASP A 240 -9.80 4.03 -59.92
C ASP A 240 -9.89 3.25 -61.25
N ASN A 241 -11.08 3.13 -61.85
CA ASN A 241 -11.23 2.62 -63.21
C ASN A 241 -10.57 3.52 -64.27
N GLU A 242 -10.51 4.84 -64.07
CA GLU A 242 -9.73 5.73 -64.95
C GLU A 242 -8.22 5.56 -64.78
N LYS A 243 -7.74 5.26 -63.56
CA LYS A 243 -6.31 5.03 -63.29
C LYS A 243 -5.84 3.71 -63.93
N LEU A 244 -6.59 2.63 -63.74
CA LEU A 244 -6.29 1.33 -64.36
C LEU A 244 -6.29 1.41 -65.90
N ARG A 245 -7.17 2.22 -66.50
CA ARG A 245 -7.12 2.52 -67.95
C ARG A 245 -5.85 3.24 -68.40
N LYS A 246 -5.22 4.05 -67.54
CA LYS A 246 -3.94 4.72 -67.83
C LYS A 246 -2.76 3.76 -67.68
N GLU A 247 -2.73 2.95 -66.62
CA GLU A 247 -1.66 1.96 -66.39
C GLU A 247 -1.61 0.87 -67.48
N LEU A 248 -2.77 0.39 -67.94
CA LEU A 248 -2.88 -0.52 -69.10
C LEU A 248 -2.35 0.07 -70.42
N CYS A 249 -2.22 1.40 -70.50
CA CYS A 249 -1.61 2.07 -71.65
C CYS A 249 -0.08 2.12 -71.57
N CYS A 250 0.49 2.15 -70.36
CA CYS A 250 1.94 2.18 -70.13
C CYS A 250 2.61 0.81 -70.34
N LEU A 251 1.92 -0.29 -70.05
CA LEU A 251 2.43 -1.66 -70.17
C LEU A 251 2.62 -2.17 -71.62
N LYS A 252 2.54 -1.30 -72.63
CA LYS A 252 2.75 -1.65 -74.06
C LYS A 252 4.17 -1.36 -74.59
N CYS A 253 5.03 -0.73 -73.81
CA CYS A 253 6.39 -0.39 -74.24
C CYS A 253 7.34 -1.59 -74.14
N LYS A 254 8.08 -1.88 -75.22
CA LYS A 254 9.01 -3.01 -75.32
C LYS A 254 10.46 -2.54 -75.05
N ASP A 255 10.94 -2.67 -73.81
CA ASP A 255 12.38 -2.75 -73.49
C ASP A 255 12.63 -3.11 -72.02
N GLU A 256 13.08 -4.33 -71.75
CA GLU A 256 13.21 -4.88 -70.39
C GLU A 256 14.36 -4.23 -69.58
N THR A 257 15.43 -3.84 -70.28
CA THR A 257 16.65 -3.24 -69.70
C THR A 257 16.37 -1.96 -68.91
N SER A 258 15.34 -1.21 -69.31
CA SER A 258 14.94 0.03 -68.65
C SER A 258 14.19 -0.20 -67.32
N CYS A 259 13.41 -1.28 -67.22
CA CYS A 259 12.68 -1.64 -66.01
C CYS A 259 13.64 -2.08 -64.88
N LEU A 260 14.61 -2.94 -65.18
CA LEU A 260 15.58 -3.43 -64.19
C LEU A 260 16.41 -2.30 -63.57
N LYS A 261 16.74 -1.26 -64.35
CA LYS A 261 17.47 -0.09 -63.85
C LYS A 261 16.64 0.77 -62.90
N LEU A 262 15.34 0.96 -63.19
CA LEU A 262 14.38 1.62 -62.31
C LEU A 262 14.15 0.83 -61.01
N GLU A 263 14.08 -0.50 -61.08
CA GLU A 263 13.90 -1.38 -59.92
C GLU A 263 15.12 -1.36 -58.99
N LEU A 264 16.33 -1.33 -59.56
CA LEU A 264 17.58 -1.17 -58.80
C LEU A 264 17.65 0.19 -58.09
N GLU A 265 17.31 1.29 -58.77
CA GLU A 265 17.23 2.61 -58.12
C GLU A 265 16.18 2.64 -56.99
N LYS A 266 15.01 2.02 -57.20
CA LYS A 266 13.95 1.92 -56.20
C LYS A 266 14.42 1.18 -54.95
N SER A 267 15.14 0.06 -55.13
CA SER A 267 15.78 -0.69 -54.04
C SER A 267 16.81 0.16 -53.28
N GLN A 268 17.72 0.84 -53.99
CA GLN A 268 18.73 1.71 -53.36
C GLN A 268 18.11 2.90 -52.58
N ARG A 269 16.98 3.44 -53.04
CA ARG A 269 16.23 4.47 -52.29
C ARG A 269 15.63 3.89 -51.00
N GLN A 270 15.04 2.70 -51.07
CA GLN A 270 14.50 2.01 -49.88
C GLN A 270 15.57 1.69 -48.83
N THR A 271 16.78 1.28 -49.24
CA THR A 271 17.91 1.08 -48.31
C THR A 271 18.24 2.38 -47.56
N LYS A 272 18.34 3.51 -48.27
CA LYS A 272 18.63 4.81 -47.64
C LYS A 272 17.50 5.31 -46.72
N GLU A 273 16.24 5.05 -47.07
CA GLU A 273 15.10 5.36 -46.20
C GLU A 273 15.13 4.53 -44.90
N LEU A 274 15.52 3.25 -44.99
CA LEU A 274 15.70 2.37 -43.84
C LEU A 274 16.87 2.82 -42.95
N GLU A 275 18.04 3.13 -43.53
CA GLU A 275 19.20 3.69 -42.81
C GLU A 275 18.82 4.99 -42.07
N ALA A 276 18.18 5.93 -42.77
CA ALA A 276 17.72 7.18 -42.18
C ALA A 276 16.62 6.97 -41.11
N SER A 277 15.84 5.89 -41.18
CA SER A 277 14.88 5.51 -40.12
C SER A 277 15.57 4.88 -38.92
N LEU A 278 16.62 4.08 -39.14
CA LEU A 278 17.39 3.41 -38.10
C LEU A 278 18.21 4.44 -37.29
N GLN A 279 18.83 5.42 -37.95
CA GLN A 279 19.47 6.57 -37.29
C GLN A 279 18.50 7.38 -36.43
N ARG A 280 17.27 7.67 -36.93
CA ARG A 280 16.24 8.36 -36.14
C ARG A 280 15.78 7.54 -34.93
N ASN A 281 15.70 6.22 -35.05
CA ASN A 281 15.38 5.34 -33.92
C ASN A 281 16.51 5.34 -32.86
N ILE A 282 17.78 5.29 -33.28
CA ILE A 282 18.93 5.40 -32.37
C ILE A 282 18.89 6.73 -31.61
N ALA A 283 18.67 7.85 -32.30
CA ALA A 283 18.54 9.17 -31.67
C ALA A 283 17.38 9.21 -30.65
N SER A 284 16.20 8.68 -30.99
CA SER A 284 15.06 8.62 -30.08
C SER A 284 15.28 7.69 -28.88
N CYS A 285 16.10 6.63 -29.01
CA CYS A 285 16.50 5.81 -27.87
C CYS A 285 17.46 6.57 -26.94
N ALA A 286 18.47 7.26 -27.49
CA ALA A 286 19.39 8.09 -26.69
C ALA A 286 18.66 9.22 -25.95
N GLU A 287 17.68 9.87 -26.58
CA GLU A 287 16.81 10.87 -25.96
C GLU A 287 15.99 10.28 -24.80
N LYS A 288 15.42 9.08 -24.96
CA LYS A 288 14.70 8.38 -23.88
C LYS A 288 15.63 7.97 -22.74
N GLU A 289 16.83 7.49 -23.03
CA GLU A 289 17.83 7.21 -21.99
C GLU A 289 18.22 8.47 -21.21
N ALA A 290 18.44 9.61 -21.88
CA ALA A 290 18.71 10.87 -21.22
C ALA A 290 17.55 11.29 -20.30
N ASN A 291 16.31 11.14 -20.77
CA ASN A 291 15.12 11.40 -19.95
C ASN A 291 15.00 10.47 -18.74
N HIS A 292 15.21 9.16 -18.90
CA HIS A 292 15.21 8.22 -17.76
C HIS A 292 16.34 8.53 -16.76
N ARG A 293 17.54 8.92 -17.20
CA ARG A 293 18.63 9.36 -16.32
C ARG A 293 18.24 10.62 -15.53
N ASN A 294 17.55 11.57 -16.17
CA ASN A 294 17.03 12.77 -15.50
C ASN A 294 15.89 12.47 -14.50
N GLU A 295 15.06 11.45 -14.76
CA GLU A 295 14.04 10.98 -13.81
C GLU A 295 14.67 10.26 -12.61
N ILE A 296 15.68 9.41 -12.84
CA ILE A 296 16.45 8.75 -11.77
C ILE A 296 17.13 9.79 -10.86
N ALA A 297 17.76 10.82 -11.43
CA ALA A 297 18.39 11.89 -10.65
C ALA A 297 17.38 12.66 -9.78
N LYS A 298 16.17 12.92 -10.29
CA LYS A 298 15.08 13.55 -9.49
C LYS A 298 14.59 12.64 -8.36
N LEU A 299 14.49 11.34 -8.60
CA LEU A 299 14.10 10.36 -7.57
C LEU A 299 15.17 10.25 -6.48
N GLN A 300 16.46 10.27 -6.84
CA GLN A 300 17.57 10.32 -5.89
C GLN A 300 17.50 11.58 -5.01
N GLN A 301 17.30 12.76 -5.61
CA GLN A 301 17.15 14.01 -4.87
C GLN A 301 15.91 14.00 -3.93
N GLN A 302 14.81 13.38 -4.34
CA GLN A 302 13.64 13.21 -3.47
C GLN A 302 13.92 12.28 -2.28
N ILE A 303 14.68 11.20 -2.49
CA ILE A 303 15.10 10.28 -1.42
C ILE A 303 16.00 10.99 -0.41
N GLU A 304 16.96 11.81 -0.85
CA GLU A 304 17.82 12.61 0.03
C GLU A 304 17.01 13.59 0.90
N VAL A 305 16.04 14.30 0.31
CA VAL A 305 15.13 15.20 1.03
C VAL A 305 14.27 14.47 2.07
N GLU A 306 13.80 13.26 1.77
CA GLU A 306 13.01 12.47 2.73
C GLU A 306 13.86 11.86 3.86
N ILE A 307 15.13 11.54 3.58
CA ILE A 307 16.12 11.16 4.61
C ILE A 307 16.39 12.35 5.55
N GLU A 308 16.59 13.56 5.04
CA GLU A 308 16.73 14.77 5.87
C GLU A 308 15.50 15.02 6.76
N LYS A 309 14.28 14.88 6.21
CA LYS A 309 13.05 15.01 7.00
C LYS A 309 12.99 13.97 8.12
N SER A 310 13.33 12.72 7.82
CA SER A 310 13.37 11.63 8.79
C SER A 310 14.35 11.94 9.95
N GLN A 311 15.55 12.42 9.63
CA GLN A 311 16.54 12.86 10.62
C GLN A 311 16.02 14.02 11.48
N LYS A 312 15.42 15.05 10.87
CA LYS A 312 14.81 16.20 11.59
C LYS A 312 13.65 15.75 12.48
N THR A 313 12.82 14.80 12.04
CA THR A 313 11.78 14.18 12.86
C THR A 313 12.35 13.39 14.04
N GLN A 314 13.47 12.68 13.84
CA GLN A 314 14.16 11.96 14.90
C GLN A 314 14.76 12.92 15.94
N GLU A 315 15.39 14.02 15.54
CA GLU A 315 15.86 15.07 16.45
C GLU A 315 14.71 15.68 17.27
N LEU A 316 13.59 16.02 16.62
CA LEU A 316 12.41 16.57 17.30
C LEU A 316 11.85 15.57 18.32
N LYS A 317 11.84 14.28 18.00
CA LYS A 317 11.42 13.21 18.92
C LYS A 317 12.35 13.09 20.14
N THR A 318 13.66 13.29 19.98
CA THR A 318 14.61 13.36 21.10
C THR A 318 14.34 14.58 21.98
N LYS A 319 14.21 15.78 21.38
CA LYS A 319 13.91 17.04 22.09
C LYS A 319 12.57 16.99 22.85
N ILE A 320 11.55 16.33 22.30
CA ILE A 320 10.26 16.09 22.97
C ILE A 320 10.42 15.16 24.18
N ASN A 321 11.26 14.12 24.09
CA ASN A 321 11.54 13.25 25.24
C ASN A 321 12.33 13.98 26.35
N GLU A 322 13.31 14.82 25.98
CA GLU A 322 14.04 15.67 26.93
C GLU A 322 13.09 16.64 27.66
N GLN A 323 12.25 17.36 26.92
CA GLN A 323 11.23 18.25 27.49
C GLN A 323 10.24 17.51 28.39
N ARG A 324 9.78 16.30 27.98
CA ARG A 324 8.90 15.46 28.81
C ARG A 324 9.56 15.10 30.14
N LEU A 325 10.84 14.73 30.13
CA LEU A 325 11.60 14.37 31.32
C LEU A 325 11.81 15.59 32.24
N THR A 326 12.04 16.78 31.67
CA THR A 326 12.04 18.05 32.42
C THR A 326 10.68 18.36 33.06
N ILE A 327 9.56 18.15 32.35
CA ILE A 327 8.21 18.32 32.89
C ILE A 327 7.92 17.31 34.00
N GLU A 328 8.43 16.09 33.90
CA GLU A 328 8.27 15.03 34.91
C GLU A 328 9.04 15.37 36.20
N ASN A 329 10.26 15.91 36.08
CA ASN A 329 11.02 16.48 37.20
C ASN A 329 10.27 17.68 37.84
N HIS A 330 9.80 18.64 37.03
CA HIS A 330 9.04 19.79 37.55
C HIS A 330 7.74 19.36 38.28
N LYS A 331 7.08 18.27 37.86
CA LYS A 331 5.94 17.70 38.58
C LYS A 331 6.35 17.13 39.94
N LEU A 332 7.49 16.46 40.02
CA LEU A 332 8.04 15.95 41.29
C LEU A 332 8.38 17.10 42.24
N ASP A 333 9.03 18.16 41.75
CA ASP A 333 9.33 19.36 42.55
C ASP A 333 8.08 20.11 43.00
N THR A 334 7.08 20.23 42.12
CA THR A 334 5.76 20.82 42.47
C THR A 334 5.07 20.01 43.56
N LYS A 335 5.15 18.67 43.51
CA LYS A 335 4.64 17.81 44.59
C LYS A 335 5.42 18.02 45.89
N ASN A 336 6.76 18.03 45.83
CA ASN A 336 7.62 18.28 46.99
C ASN A 336 7.35 19.66 47.63
N LEU A 337 6.96 20.66 46.85
CA LEU A 337 6.51 21.97 47.33
C LEU A 337 5.10 21.92 47.94
N HIS A 338 4.16 21.20 47.32
CA HIS A 338 2.82 21.00 47.86
C HIS A 338 2.84 20.27 49.22
N ASP A 339 3.64 19.20 49.35
CA ASP A 339 3.80 18.46 50.60
C ASP A 339 4.39 19.36 51.72
N LYS A 340 5.31 20.28 51.37
CA LYS A 340 5.82 21.32 52.30
C LYS A 340 4.75 22.35 52.68
N ILE A 341 3.93 22.80 51.74
CA ILE A 341 2.83 23.76 51.98
C ILE A 341 1.79 23.13 52.92
N ASN A 342 1.45 21.86 52.73
CA ASN A 342 0.55 21.12 53.61
C ASN A 342 1.14 21.04 55.03
N HIS A 343 2.42 20.67 55.18
CA HIS A 343 3.08 20.65 56.50
C HIS A 343 3.14 22.03 57.19
N LEU A 344 3.37 23.11 56.43
CA LEU A 344 3.30 24.48 56.95
C LEU A 344 1.88 24.89 57.36
N THR A 345 0.87 24.39 56.66
CA THR A 345 -0.55 24.61 56.98
C THR A 345 -0.94 23.89 58.29
N ASP A 346 -0.47 22.65 58.49
CA ASP A 346 -0.63 21.92 59.75
C ASP A 346 0.04 22.64 60.92
N LEU A 347 1.27 23.15 60.72
CA LEU A 347 1.98 23.98 61.70
C LEU A 347 1.21 25.27 62.03
N GLN A 348 0.65 25.94 61.03
CA GLN A 348 -0.16 27.15 61.24
C GLN A 348 -1.46 26.82 61.99
N ALA A 349 -2.12 25.70 61.70
CA ALA A 349 -3.30 25.25 62.44
C ALA A 349 -2.97 24.94 63.91
N GLN A 350 -1.83 24.28 64.18
CA GLN A 350 -1.34 24.04 65.54
C GLN A 350 -1.06 25.37 66.28
N GLN A 351 -0.44 26.35 65.63
CA GLN A 351 -0.20 27.68 66.20
C GLN A 351 -1.50 28.41 66.54
N VAL A 352 -2.51 28.37 65.66
CA VAL A 352 -3.83 28.98 65.93
C VAL A 352 -4.50 28.34 67.15
N VAL A 353 -4.46 27.01 67.28
CA VAL A 353 -4.97 26.29 68.47
C VAL A 353 -4.19 26.67 69.74
N GLN A 354 -2.89 26.93 69.63
CA GLN A 354 -2.04 27.33 70.76
C GLN A 354 -2.27 28.79 71.18
N ILE A 355 -2.51 29.70 70.22
CA ILE A 355 -2.91 31.10 70.49
C ILE A 355 -4.26 31.12 71.21
N ALA A 356 -5.28 30.40 70.71
CA ALA A 356 -6.60 30.35 71.34
C ALA A 356 -6.57 29.85 72.80
N LYS A 357 -5.65 28.92 73.12
CA LYS A 357 -5.41 28.48 74.51
C LYS A 357 -4.82 29.60 75.38
N LEU A 358 -3.85 30.35 74.86
CA LEU A 358 -3.23 31.48 75.58
C LEU A 358 -4.18 32.66 75.78
N GLU A 359 -5.06 32.91 74.81
CA GLU A 359 -6.13 33.92 74.90
C GLU A 359 -7.13 33.54 76.01
N ALA A 360 -7.62 32.30 76.02
CA ALA A 360 -8.47 31.79 77.10
C ALA A 360 -7.78 31.86 78.47
N GLU A 361 -6.48 31.58 78.54
CA GLU A 361 -5.70 31.70 79.77
C GLU A 361 -5.57 33.16 80.25
N ASN A 362 -5.55 34.14 79.34
CA ASN A 362 -5.49 35.56 79.68
C ASN A 362 -6.84 36.12 80.14
N VAL A 363 -7.97 35.71 79.55
CA VAL A 363 -9.31 36.07 80.06
C VAL A 363 -9.46 35.68 81.53
N ASN A 364 -9.05 34.46 81.89
CA ASN A 364 -9.03 33.98 83.28
C ASN A 364 -8.13 34.83 84.22
N LYS A 365 -7.09 35.50 83.70
CA LYS A 365 -6.22 36.41 84.47
C LYS A 365 -6.86 37.79 84.65
N ASP A 366 -7.53 38.31 83.64
CA ASP A 366 -8.21 39.62 83.70
C ASP A 366 -9.45 39.62 84.59
N GLU A 367 -10.22 38.52 84.63
CA GLU A 367 -11.27 38.31 85.62
C GLU A 367 -10.71 38.34 87.06
N LYS A 368 -9.58 37.65 87.27
CA LYS A 368 -8.89 37.60 88.56
C LYS A 368 -8.38 38.98 88.99
N ILE A 369 -7.79 39.76 88.08
CA ILE A 369 -7.39 41.16 88.30
C ILE A 369 -8.61 42.03 88.66
N SER A 370 -9.73 41.84 87.97
CA SER A 370 -10.98 42.58 88.23
C SER A 370 -11.53 42.30 89.64
N SER A 371 -11.44 41.04 90.10
CA SER A 371 -11.81 40.65 91.47
C SER A 371 -10.92 41.24 92.57
N LEU A 372 -9.69 41.65 92.24
CA LEU A 372 -8.76 42.31 93.15
C LEU A 372 -8.99 43.83 93.20
N LYS A 373 -9.29 44.45 92.06
CA LYS A 373 -9.61 45.89 91.98
C LYS A 373 -10.85 46.26 92.79
N SER A 374 -11.87 45.40 92.85
CA SER A 374 -13.08 45.64 93.66
C SER A 374 -12.77 45.65 95.17
N LYS A 375 -11.94 44.72 95.67
CA LYS A 375 -11.52 44.63 97.08
C LYS A 375 -10.71 45.82 97.59
N ILE A 376 -9.97 46.51 96.71
CA ILE A 376 -9.20 47.70 97.08
C ILE A 376 -10.12 48.92 97.28
N LYS A 377 -11.25 48.98 96.57
CA LYS A 377 -12.13 50.16 96.53
C LYS A 377 -12.99 50.35 97.81
N SER A 378 -12.94 49.42 98.77
CA SER A 378 -13.78 49.39 99.97
C SER A 378 -13.06 49.77 101.27
N LEU A 379 -11.89 50.44 101.21
CA LEU A 379 -10.98 50.59 102.38
C LEU A 379 -10.62 52.03 102.79
N THR A 380 -11.29 53.09 102.30
CA THR A 380 -10.83 54.49 102.50
C THR A 380 -11.94 55.52 102.80
N GLN A 381 -12.23 55.80 104.08
CA GLN A 381 -12.96 57.00 104.57
C GLN A 381 -12.62 57.36 106.04
N ILE A 382 -12.03 58.53 106.33
CA ILE A 382 -11.96 59.21 107.67
C ILE A 382 -11.82 60.76 107.50
N PRO A 383 -12.51 61.63 108.29
CA PRO A 383 -12.38 63.12 108.31
C PRO A 383 -11.82 63.74 109.64
N ALA A 384 -11.67 65.08 109.76
CA ALA A 384 -11.03 65.78 110.92
C ALA A 384 -11.50 67.25 111.24
N THR A 385 -11.21 67.79 112.45
CA THR A 385 -11.19 69.22 112.98
C THR A 385 -10.75 69.22 114.49
N VAL A 386 -10.71 70.24 115.40
CA VAL A 386 -11.28 71.62 115.60
C VAL A 386 -10.34 72.52 116.51
N GLU A 387 -10.79 73.65 117.09
CA GLU A 387 -10.04 74.71 117.86
C GLU A 387 -10.89 75.40 118.99
N VAL A 388 -10.46 76.33 119.89
CA VAL A 388 -9.26 76.55 120.78
C VAL A 388 -9.42 77.87 121.65
N GLN A 389 -8.69 78.03 122.79
CA GLN A 389 -8.32 79.27 123.59
C GLN A 389 -8.72 79.37 125.12
N PRO A 390 -7.94 80.11 125.99
CA PRO A 390 -8.20 80.34 127.43
C PRO A 390 -8.19 81.84 127.93
N LYS A 391 -8.38 82.10 129.25
CA LYS A 391 -8.38 83.45 129.89
C LYS A 391 -7.96 83.43 131.40
N VAL A 392 -7.50 84.55 132.00
CA VAL A 392 -6.96 84.66 133.39
C VAL A 392 -7.34 85.99 134.10
N HIS A 393 -7.26 86.06 135.44
CA HIS A 393 -7.50 87.24 136.30
C HIS A 393 -6.39 87.50 137.34
N TRP A 394 -6.43 88.65 138.03
CA TRP A 394 -5.43 89.13 139.00
C TRP A 394 -6.11 89.73 140.23
N ASP A 395 -5.70 89.33 141.43
CA ASP A 395 -5.95 90.05 142.70
C ASP A 395 -4.96 89.61 143.79
N GLN A 396 -4.97 90.32 144.94
CA GLN A 396 -4.13 90.14 146.15
C GLN A 396 -2.69 90.72 146.13
N VAL A 397 -2.55 91.95 146.66
CA VAL A 397 -1.30 92.48 147.26
C VAL A 397 -1.66 93.35 148.47
N SER A 398 -1.37 92.89 149.70
CA SER A 398 -1.55 93.70 150.92
C SER A 398 -0.68 93.20 152.09
N SER A 399 0.14 94.10 152.64
CA SER A 399 0.94 94.08 153.90
C SER A 399 1.57 92.75 154.41
N PRO A 400 2.89 92.71 154.67
CA PRO A 400 3.55 91.54 155.23
C PRO A 400 3.31 91.37 156.74
N GLU A 401 2.88 90.17 157.17
CA GLU A 401 3.14 89.69 158.54
C GLU A 401 4.65 89.58 158.77
N ILE A 402 5.11 89.77 160.01
CA ILE A 402 6.49 89.41 160.38
C ILE A 402 6.65 87.89 160.18
N PRO A 403 7.66 87.40 159.42
CA PRO A 403 7.81 85.97 159.17
C PRO A 403 7.86 85.15 160.47
N LYS A 404 7.08 84.07 160.54
CA LYS A 404 6.89 83.27 161.76
C LYS A 404 8.19 82.61 162.22
N ASP A 405 9.10 82.33 161.31
CA ASP A 405 10.47 81.84 161.60
C ASP A 405 11.33 82.90 162.32
N LEU A 406 11.10 84.19 162.03
CA LEU A 406 11.78 85.31 162.68
C LEU A 406 11.26 85.54 164.10
N GLN A 407 9.94 85.37 164.33
CA GLN A 407 9.37 85.31 165.68
C GLN A 407 9.94 84.14 166.48
N LYS A 408 10.04 82.96 165.86
CA LYS A 408 10.57 81.75 166.50
C LYS A 408 12.04 81.91 166.91
N GLY A 409 12.89 82.43 166.02
CA GLY A 409 14.29 82.72 166.32
C GLY A 409 14.51 83.80 167.40
N LEU A 410 13.56 84.72 167.58
CA LEU A 410 13.57 85.68 168.70
C LEU A 410 13.16 85.02 170.03
N ALA A 411 12.14 84.16 170.04
CA ALA A 411 11.72 83.42 171.22
C ALA A 411 12.82 82.48 171.75
N GLU A 412 13.48 81.72 170.86
CA GLU A 412 14.55 80.78 171.19
C GLU A 412 15.80 81.44 171.83
N ILE A 413 15.94 82.78 171.75
CA ILE A 413 17.00 83.54 172.43
C ILE A 413 16.60 83.96 173.85
N ILE A 414 15.31 84.16 174.12
CA ILE A 414 14.82 84.61 175.43
C ILE A 414 14.78 83.44 176.43
N GLU A 415 14.51 82.22 175.97
CA GLU A 415 14.29 81.06 176.86
C GLU A 415 15.56 80.26 177.22
N ASN A 416 16.67 80.37 176.46
CA ASN A 416 17.85 79.51 176.63
C ASN A 416 19.12 80.27 177.02
N ASN A 417 19.38 80.35 178.33
CA ASN A 417 20.45 81.14 178.97
C ASN A 417 21.88 80.53 178.89
N LEU A 418 22.23 79.84 177.81
CA LEU A 418 23.55 79.20 177.62
C LEU A 418 24.11 79.46 176.21
N MET A 419 25.39 79.88 176.14
CA MET A 419 26.18 80.32 174.96
C MET A 419 26.06 81.82 174.60
N PRO A 420 27.13 82.45 174.04
CA PRO A 420 27.21 83.90 173.88
C PRO A 420 26.22 84.48 172.84
N ILE A 421 25.67 85.65 173.17
CA ILE A 421 24.46 86.22 172.55
C ILE A 421 24.75 86.98 171.23
N GLU A 422 25.90 87.65 171.11
CA GLU A 422 26.21 88.55 169.98
C GLU A 422 26.03 87.92 168.57
N PRO A 423 26.51 86.69 168.27
CA PRO A 423 26.37 86.13 166.93
C PRO A 423 24.92 85.93 166.50
N LYS A 424 24.03 85.56 167.45
CA LYS A 424 22.61 85.34 167.16
C LYS A 424 21.88 86.66 166.89
N ILE A 425 22.04 87.66 167.75
CA ILE A 425 21.41 88.99 167.54
C ILE A 425 21.88 89.63 166.24
N LYS A 426 23.20 89.56 165.95
CA LYS A 426 23.78 90.10 164.71
C LYS A 426 23.29 89.38 163.46
N SER A 427 23.02 88.06 163.55
CA SER A 427 22.40 87.28 162.48
C SER A 427 20.93 87.67 162.24
N ILE A 428 20.14 87.78 163.31
CA ILE A 428 18.72 88.14 163.23
C ILE A 428 18.54 89.55 162.67
N LEU A 429 19.22 90.56 163.20
CA LEU A 429 19.11 91.94 162.68
C LEU A 429 19.52 92.02 161.20
N LYS A 430 20.58 91.32 160.79
CA LYS A 430 21.00 91.27 159.39
C LYS A 430 19.95 90.60 158.49
N THR A 431 19.28 89.56 158.99
CA THR A 431 18.18 88.86 158.29
C THR A 431 16.93 89.75 158.18
N THR A 432 16.52 90.43 159.25
CA THR A 432 15.36 91.35 159.25
C THR A 432 15.59 92.54 158.31
N CYS A 433 16.76 93.17 158.34
CA CYS A 433 17.09 94.28 157.44
C CYS A 433 17.19 93.82 155.97
N ALA A 434 17.69 92.60 155.71
CA ALA A 434 17.70 92.01 154.37
C ALA A 434 16.27 91.74 153.86
N TYR A 435 15.39 91.21 154.72
CA TYR A 435 13.99 90.94 154.38
C TYR A 435 13.23 92.21 153.98
N TYR A 436 13.28 93.27 154.80
CA TYR A 436 12.58 94.52 154.47
C TYR A 436 13.20 95.26 153.28
N SER A 437 14.53 95.27 153.13
CA SER A 437 15.19 95.81 151.93
C SER A 437 14.75 95.09 150.65
N ALA A 438 14.68 93.76 150.69
CA ALA A 438 14.22 92.95 149.56
C ALA A 438 12.72 93.17 149.25
N HIS A 439 11.88 93.32 150.28
CA HIS A 439 10.46 93.60 150.09
C HIS A 439 10.23 94.99 149.49
N GLN A 440 10.99 96.01 149.89
CA GLN A 440 10.89 97.35 149.30
C GLN A 440 11.32 97.35 147.82
N GLN A 441 12.45 96.71 147.48
CA GLN A 441 12.85 96.55 146.07
C GLN A 441 11.79 95.84 145.22
N ASN A 442 11.11 94.83 145.77
CA ASN A 442 10.03 94.13 145.06
C ASN A 442 8.80 95.03 144.82
N LEU A 443 8.43 95.89 145.78
CA LEU A 443 7.33 96.86 145.63
C LEU A 443 7.65 97.93 144.58
N GLU A 444 8.89 98.47 144.62
CA GLU A 444 9.37 99.44 143.62
C GLU A 444 9.38 98.83 142.22
N GLN A 445 9.89 97.60 142.05
CA GLN A 445 9.83 96.87 140.78
C GLN A 445 8.40 96.60 140.30
N PHE A 446 7.47 96.27 141.19
CA PHE A 446 6.06 96.04 140.84
C PHE A 446 5.41 97.32 140.32
N GLN A 447 5.60 98.45 141.01
CA GLN A 447 5.06 99.74 140.60
C GLN A 447 5.65 100.19 139.24
N GLN A 448 6.95 99.95 139.02
CA GLN A 448 7.62 100.24 137.75
C GLN A 448 7.06 99.38 136.58
N LYS A 449 6.77 98.10 136.84
CA LYS A 449 6.17 97.16 135.87
C LYS A 449 4.72 97.54 135.51
N PHE A 450 3.93 98.02 136.47
CA PHE A 450 2.56 98.48 136.18
C PHE A 450 2.54 99.79 135.40
N LYS A 451 3.36 100.79 135.76
CA LYS A 451 3.51 102.04 135.00
C LYS A 451 3.92 101.77 133.53
N THR A 452 4.88 100.88 133.29
CA THR A 452 5.29 100.52 131.91
C THR A 452 4.25 99.70 131.13
N LYS A 453 3.42 98.87 131.78
CA LYS A 453 2.26 98.23 131.12
C LYS A 453 1.21 99.25 130.70
N PHE A 454 0.78 100.11 131.63
CA PHE A 454 -0.25 101.12 131.37
C PHE A 454 0.15 102.04 130.21
N HIS A 455 1.37 102.58 130.23
CA HIS A 455 1.83 103.52 129.20
C HIS A 455 2.01 102.84 127.82
N LYS A 456 2.31 101.53 127.76
CA LYS A 456 2.25 100.75 126.51
C LYS A 456 0.83 100.60 125.98
N GLN A 457 -0.16 100.37 126.85
CA GLN A 457 -1.57 100.27 126.44
C GLN A 457 -2.12 101.63 125.97
N GLN A 458 -1.82 102.72 126.69
CA GLN A 458 -2.14 104.09 126.26
C GLN A 458 -1.58 104.38 124.87
N LYS A 459 -0.28 104.12 124.63
CA LYS A 459 0.35 104.33 123.32
C LYS A 459 -0.25 103.44 122.21
N SER A 460 -0.68 102.22 122.53
CA SER A 460 -1.38 101.35 121.57
C SER A 460 -2.76 101.88 121.21
N MET A 461 -3.52 102.39 122.19
CA MET A 461 -4.85 102.95 121.95
C MET A 461 -4.77 104.28 121.20
N ALA A 462 -3.79 105.13 121.52
CA ALA A 462 -3.46 106.34 120.77
C ALA A 462 -3.20 106.05 119.28
N SER A 463 -2.39 105.04 118.98
CA SER A 463 -2.11 104.63 117.59
C SER A 463 -3.35 104.08 116.86
N PHE A 464 -4.25 103.39 117.57
CA PHE A 464 -5.51 102.91 116.99
C PHE A 464 -6.46 104.06 116.67
N ILE A 465 -6.65 105.00 117.60
CA ILE A 465 -7.47 106.21 117.41
C ILE A 465 -6.91 107.08 116.26
N ALA A 466 -5.59 107.28 116.21
CA ALA A 466 -4.94 108.06 115.14
C ALA A 466 -5.11 107.44 113.73
N GLU A 467 -5.23 106.12 113.63
CA GLU A 467 -5.48 105.41 112.36
C GLU A 467 -6.98 105.39 112.04
N LEU A 468 -7.85 105.13 113.03
CA LEU A 468 -9.31 105.17 112.87
C LEU A 468 -9.77 106.58 112.46
N GLY A 469 -9.17 107.63 113.04
CA GLY A 469 -9.39 109.02 112.67
C GLY A 469 -8.96 109.32 111.23
N ARG A 470 -7.81 108.81 110.79
CA ARG A 470 -7.40 108.91 109.38
C ARG A 470 -8.37 108.20 108.43
N ILE A 471 -8.90 107.05 108.81
CA ILE A 471 -9.85 106.26 108.00
C ILE A 471 -11.26 106.90 107.95
N THR A 472 -11.68 107.59 109.01
CA THR A 472 -13.08 108.06 109.16
C THR A 472 -13.26 109.56 108.96
N LEU A 473 -12.26 110.37 109.32
CA LEU A 473 -12.25 111.85 109.25
C LEU A 473 -11.14 112.41 108.34
N ASN A 474 -10.33 111.56 107.69
CA ASN A 474 -9.19 111.95 106.85
C ASN A 474 -8.11 112.80 107.57
N ARG A 475 -8.08 112.81 108.90
CA ARG A 475 -7.02 113.47 109.70
C ARG A 475 -6.54 112.60 110.85
N VAL A 476 -5.30 112.82 111.29
CA VAL A 476 -4.83 112.27 112.57
C VAL A 476 -5.63 112.94 113.69
N ILE A 477 -6.14 112.10 114.60
CA ILE A 477 -6.72 112.49 115.88
C ILE A 477 -5.76 111.97 116.95
N ASP A 478 -5.36 112.79 117.92
CA ASP A 478 -4.56 112.31 119.04
C ASP A 478 -5.42 111.66 120.15
N PHE A 479 -4.79 111.05 121.16
CA PHE A 479 -5.53 110.25 122.13
C PHE A 479 -6.37 111.12 123.06
N GLU A 480 -5.79 112.21 123.53
CA GLU A 480 -6.43 113.18 124.39
C GLU A 480 -7.54 113.96 123.64
N GLU A 481 -7.32 114.40 122.39
CA GLU A 481 -8.35 115.01 121.53
C GLU A 481 -9.59 114.11 121.37
N PHE A 482 -9.38 112.80 121.12
CA PHE A 482 -10.47 111.83 121.03
C PHE A 482 -11.18 111.61 122.37
N PHE A 483 -10.43 111.53 123.48
CA PHE A 483 -11.00 111.21 124.78
C PHE A 483 -11.79 112.37 125.38
N GLU A 484 -11.40 113.61 125.10
CA GLU A 484 -12.08 114.83 125.57
C GLU A 484 -13.23 115.29 124.65
N SER A 485 -13.20 114.99 123.34
CA SER A 485 -14.24 115.42 122.40
C SER A 485 -15.24 114.31 122.03
N ASN A 486 -16.44 114.37 122.62
CA ASN A 486 -17.58 113.52 122.24
C ASN A 486 -18.00 113.69 120.77
N ASP A 487 -17.84 114.89 120.19
CA ASP A 487 -18.21 115.17 118.80
C ASP A 487 -17.29 114.40 117.84
N ILE A 488 -15.98 114.39 118.10
CA ILE A 488 -15.01 113.62 117.32
C ILE A 488 -15.28 112.11 117.44
N GLN A 489 -15.62 111.61 118.64
CA GLN A 489 -16.05 110.22 118.81
C GLN A 489 -17.31 109.89 117.97
N SER A 490 -18.29 110.79 117.97
CA SER A 490 -19.54 110.65 117.21
C SER A 490 -19.32 110.64 115.69
N ASP A 491 -18.50 111.56 115.18
CA ASP A 491 -18.15 111.65 113.77
C ASP A 491 -17.32 110.44 113.30
N MET A 492 -16.33 110.00 114.09
CA MET A 492 -15.55 108.79 113.80
C MET A 492 -16.47 107.55 113.73
N MET A 493 -17.37 107.38 114.71
CA MET A 493 -18.36 106.30 114.70
C MET A 493 -19.35 106.40 113.54
N THR A 494 -19.65 107.61 113.06
CA THR A 494 -20.49 107.83 111.87
C THR A 494 -19.75 107.49 110.58
N GLY A 495 -18.44 107.77 110.50
CA GLY A 495 -17.56 107.29 109.43
C GLY A 495 -17.50 105.76 109.34
N VAL A 496 -17.31 105.08 110.49
CA VAL A 496 -17.35 103.59 110.55
C VAL A 496 -18.68 103.04 110.03
N LYS A 497 -19.82 103.62 110.44
CA LYS A 497 -21.16 103.20 109.96
C LYS A 497 -21.32 103.36 108.43
N LYS A 498 -20.76 104.42 107.83
CA LYS A 498 -20.78 104.61 106.37
C LYS A 498 -19.95 103.54 105.65
N LEU A 499 -18.75 103.21 106.14
CA LEU A 499 -17.89 102.19 105.55
C LEU A 499 -18.52 100.78 105.61
N ILE A 500 -19.16 100.42 106.73
CA ILE A 500 -19.89 99.16 106.88
C ILE A 500 -21.04 99.06 105.86
N SER A 501 -21.77 100.16 105.60
CA SER A 501 -22.84 100.21 104.61
C SER A 501 -22.32 100.03 103.17
N ASN A 502 -21.17 100.62 102.83
CA ASN A 502 -20.55 100.45 101.52
C ASN A 502 -20.13 99.01 101.25
N ASN A 503 -19.53 98.33 102.24
CA ASN A 503 -19.14 96.92 102.09
C ASN A 503 -20.35 96.01 101.81
N LYS A 504 -21.49 96.25 102.47
CA LYS A 504 -22.74 95.50 102.21
C LYS A 504 -23.25 95.68 100.78
N ASN A 505 -23.14 96.88 100.21
CA ASN A 505 -23.51 97.12 98.81
C ASN A 505 -22.57 96.38 97.82
N LEU A 506 -21.27 96.33 98.11
CA LEU A 506 -20.30 95.58 97.29
C LEU A 506 -20.56 94.07 97.33
N GLU A 507 -20.88 93.51 98.50
CA GLU A 507 -21.28 92.09 98.61
C GLU A 507 -22.53 91.77 97.76
N VAL A 508 -23.53 92.66 97.73
CA VAL A 508 -24.73 92.48 96.91
C VAL A 508 -24.40 92.52 95.42
N GLN A 509 -23.55 93.45 94.98
CA GLN A 509 -23.10 93.53 93.58
C GLN A 509 -22.33 92.27 93.15
N ILE A 510 -21.45 91.73 94.01
CA ILE A 510 -20.71 90.50 93.73
C ILE A 510 -21.67 89.32 93.54
N ARG A 511 -22.68 89.17 94.41
CA ARG A 511 -23.70 88.10 94.27
C ARG A 511 -24.54 88.25 93.00
N GLN A 512 -24.89 89.49 92.63
CA GLN A 512 -25.61 89.76 91.37
C GLN A 512 -24.78 89.39 90.13
N ILE A 513 -23.48 89.68 90.13
CA ILE A 513 -22.56 89.28 89.04
C ILE A 513 -22.43 87.76 88.98
N GLN A 514 -22.25 87.09 90.13
CA GLN A 514 -22.14 85.63 90.20
C GLN A 514 -23.39 84.91 89.66
N ASN A 515 -24.59 85.37 90.03
CA ASN A 515 -25.85 84.80 89.56
C ASN A 515 -26.13 85.04 88.07
N ASN A 516 -25.46 86.02 87.44
CA ASN A 516 -25.63 86.37 86.03
C ASN A 516 -24.57 85.73 85.11
N LEU A 517 -23.68 84.87 85.62
CA LEU A 517 -22.70 84.14 84.82
C LEU A 517 -23.39 82.98 84.05
N PRO A 518 -23.27 82.89 82.71
CA PRO A 518 -24.02 81.96 81.89
C PRO A 518 -23.40 80.54 81.87
N TYR A 519 -23.17 79.95 83.04
CA TYR A 519 -22.55 78.63 83.20
C TYR A 519 -23.28 77.53 82.41
N ASP A 520 -24.62 77.56 82.35
CA ASP A 520 -25.41 76.61 81.58
C ASP A 520 -25.13 76.69 80.07
N GLN A 521 -24.93 77.90 79.53
CA GLN A 521 -24.60 78.08 78.11
C GLN A 521 -23.20 77.53 77.80
N ILE A 522 -22.24 77.73 78.71
CA ILE A 522 -20.89 77.16 78.61
C ILE A 522 -20.95 75.63 78.69
N SER A 523 -21.80 75.06 79.55
CA SER A 523 -22.01 73.61 79.65
C SER A 523 -22.58 73.03 78.34
N ILE A 524 -23.66 73.63 77.82
CA ILE A 524 -24.32 73.23 76.56
C ILE A 524 -23.35 73.34 75.36
N LEU A 525 -22.47 74.36 75.34
CA LEU A 525 -21.45 74.49 74.30
C LEU A 525 -20.35 73.41 74.44
N ASN A 526 -19.92 73.08 75.65
CA ASN A 526 -18.97 71.98 75.88
C ASN A 526 -19.54 70.61 75.47
N GLU A 527 -20.82 70.32 75.76
CA GLU A 527 -21.47 69.09 75.31
C GLU A 527 -21.61 69.02 73.79
N LYS A 528 -22.03 70.11 73.14
CA LYS A 528 -22.07 70.22 71.66
C LYS A 528 -20.70 70.07 71.02
N THR A 529 -19.65 70.58 71.68
CA THR A 529 -18.26 70.45 71.20
C THR A 529 -17.81 69.00 71.26
N LYS A 530 -17.98 68.32 72.41
CA LYS A 530 -17.67 66.88 72.57
C LYS A 530 -18.41 66.01 71.55
N ALA A 531 -19.71 66.27 71.33
CA ALA A 531 -20.49 65.54 70.34
C ALA A 531 -19.91 65.71 68.91
N LYS A 532 -19.47 66.93 68.55
CA LYS A 532 -18.84 67.20 67.25
C LYS A 532 -17.41 66.67 67.14
N GLU A 533 -16.64 66.61 68.23
CA GLU A 533 -15.34 65.93 68.28
C GLU A 533 -15.49 64.42 68.04
N GLN A 534 -16.52 63.80 68.64
CA GLN A 534 -16.82 62.38 68.49
C GLN A 534 -17.27 62.04 67.06
N GLU A 535 -18.20 62.81 66.50
CA GLU A 535 -18.64 62.71 65.09
C GLU A 535 -17.47 62.92 64.10
N LEU A 536 -16.56 63.84 64.40
CA LEU A 536 -15.35 64.08 63.61
C LEU A 536 -14.37 62.88 63.66
N GLU A 537 -14.20 62.22 64.80
CA GLU A 537 -13.33 61.04 64.92
C GLU A 537 -13.93 59.81 64.23
N GLU A 538 -15.25 59.63 64.30
CA GLU A 538 -15.96 58.62 63.50
C GLU A 538 -15.78 58.86 62.00
N LEU A 539 -15.90 60.11 61.53
CA LEU A 539 -15.65 60.48 60.14
C LEU A 539 -14.19 60.23 59.72
N LYS A 540 -13.19 60.57 60.56
CA LYS A 540 -11.77 60.23 60.30
C LYS A 540 -11.60 58.72 60.13
N GLN A 541 -12.19 57.91 61.01
CA GLN A 541 -12.05 56.46 60.98
C GLN A 541 -12.78 55.82 59.78
N GLN A 542 -13.96 56.34 59.39
CA GLN A 542 -14.62 55.96 58.13
C GLN A 542 -13.73 56.29 56.93
N ASN A 543 -13.17 57.51 56.86
CA ASN A 543 -12.33 57.95 55.75
C ASN A 543 -11.02 57.12 55.66
N LYS A 544 -10.42 56.79 56.80
CA LYS A 544 -9.27 55.87 56.91
C LYS A 544 -9.59 54.45 56.43
N ASN A 545 -10.83 53.98 56.63
CA ASN A 545 -11.29 52.70 56.10
C ASN A 545 -11.62 52.75 54.60
N LEU A 546 -12.21 53.85 54.11
CA LEU A 546 -12.44 54.08 52.67
C LEU A 546 -11.11 54.13 51.91
N MET A 547 -10.10 54.85 52.40
CA MET A 547 -8.77 54.88 51.79
C MET A 547 -8.15 53.47 51.71
N LYS A 548 -8.24 52.65 52.76
CA LYS A 548 -7.81 51.24 52.72
C LYS A 548 -8.56 50.43 51.65
N GLN A 549 -9.86 50.66 51.45
CA GLN A 549 -10.63 49.98 50.40
C GLN A 549 -10.21 50.45 49.00
N ILE A 550 -9.97 51.76 48.82
CA ILE A 550 -9.48 52.34 47.56
C ILE A 550 -8.13 51.75 47.19
N THR A 551 -7.15 51.72 48.11
CA THR A 551 -5.84 51.10 47.87
C THR A 551 -5.96 49.62 47.49
N LYS A 552 -6.81 48.85 48.18
CA LYS A 552 -7.09 47.44 47.81
C LYS A 552 -7.68 47.32 46.41
N ARG A 553 -8.65 48.17 46.05
CA ARG A 553 -9.26 48.16 44.71
C ARG A 553 -8.28 48.57 43.61
N MET A 554 -7.39 49.54 43.85
CA MET A 554 -6.34 49.91 42.90
C MET A 554 -5.38 48.74 42.62
N VAL A 555 -4.98 48.00 43.66
CA VAL A 555 -4.13 46.80 43.49
C VAL A 555 -4.86 45.73 42.67
N VAL A 556 -6.12 45.41 43.00
CA VAL A 556 -6.93 44.44 42.22
C VAL A 556 -7.09 44.88 40.76
N LEU A 557 -7.39 46.15 40.50
CA LEU A 557 -7.46 46.70 39.15
C LEU A 557 -6.15 46.56 38.38
N SER A 558 -4.99 46.76 39.04
CA SER A 558 -3.69 46.60 38.38
C SER A 558 -3.40 45.16 37.97
N PHE A 559 -3.77 44.18 38.80
CA PHE A 559 -3.71 42.76 38.42
C PHE A 559 -4.65 42.44 37.26
N GLN A 560 -5.93 42.83 37.36
CA GLN A 560 -6.93 42.59 36.31
C GLN A 560 -6.55 43.24 34.97
N THR A 561 -5.94 44.43 34.99
CA THR A 561 -5.45 45.10 33.77
C THR A 561 -4.30 44.31 33.12
N ASN A 562 -3.41 43.75 33.92
CA ASN A 562 -2.31 42.91 33.44
C ASN A 562 -2.80 41.54 32.93
N GLU A 563 -3.78 40.93 33.59
CA GLU A 563 -4.46 39.70 33.13
C GLU A 563 -5.16 39.93 31.77
N ILE A 564 -5.89 41.04 31.62
CA ILE A 564 -6.50 41.42 30.33
C ILE A 564 -5.45 41.58 29.24
N PHE A 565 -4.34 42.28 29.52
CA PHE A 565 -3.25 42.46 28.54
C PHE A 565 -2.60 41.13 28.13
N GLN A 566 -2.43 40.19 29.07
CA GLN A 566 -1.95 38.84 28.77
C GLN A 566 -2.96 38.08 27.90
N CYS A 567 -4.24 38.07 28.27
CA CYS A 567 -5.31 37.44 27.47
C CYS A 567 -5.45 38.05 26.06
N GLU A 568 -5.29 39.36 25.88
CA GLU A 568 -5.26 39.99 24.54
C GLU A 568 -4.07 39.53 23.70
N ASN A 569 -2.91 39.31 24.33
CA ASN A 569 -1.71 38.85 23.66
C ASN A 569 -1.81 37.37 23.28
N ASP A 570 -2.28 36.53 24.21
CA ASP A 570 -2.56 35.11 23.98
C ASP A 570 -3.64 34.92 22.90
N ALA A 571 -4.66 35.78 22.86
CA ALA A 571 -5.67 35.77 21.81
C ALA A 571 -5.11 36.10 20.41
N LYS A 572 -4.14 37.03 20.31
CA LYS A 572 -3.43 37.32 19.05
C LYS A 572 -2.59 36.12 18.60
N VAL A 573 -1.79 35.55 19.50
CA VAL A 573 -1.00 34.35 19.21
C VAL A 573 -1.89 33.17 18.82
N LEU A 574 -3.05 32.99 19.47
CA LEU A 574 -4.02 31.96 19.10
C LEU A 574 -4.63 32.22 17.71
N HIS A 575 -4.94 33.47 17.37
CA HIS A 575 -5.46 33.85 16.06
C HIS A 575 -4.44 33.62 14.93
N GLU A 576 -3.16 33.97 15.15
CA GLU A 576 -2.07 33.70 14.21
C GLU A 576 -1.87 32.18 14.01
N ASN A 577 -1.94 31.38 15.08
CA ASN A 577 -1.90 29.92 14.99
C ASN A 577 -3.11 29.35 14.22
N ILE A 578 -4.31 29.89 14.44
CA ILE A 578 -5.52 29.49 13.69
C ILE A 578 -5.36 29.82 12.19
N GLN A 579 -4.83 30.99 11.85
CA GLN A 579 -4.58 31.38 10.45
C GLN A 579 -3.57 30.44 9.79
N GLN A 580 -2.42 30.17 10.41
CA GLN A 580 -1.44 29.20 9.91
C GLN A 580 -2.04 27.80 9.72
N LYS A 581 -2.99 27.38 10.57
CA LYS A 581 -3.69 26.11 10.43
C LYS A 581 -4.72 26.11 9.31
N ALA A 582 -5.42 27.21 9.08
CA ALA A 582 -6.30 27.37 7.93
C ALA A 582 -5.50 27.31 6.61
N ASP A 583 -4.34 27.96 6.54
CA ASP A 583 -3.47 27.95 5.36
C ASP A 583 -2.88 26.54 5.09
N GLN A 584 -2.52 25.79 6.14
CA GLN A 584 -2.12 24.38 6.02
C GLN A 584 -3.26 23.48 5.52
N ILE A 585 -4.51 23.71 5.98
CA ILE A 585 -5.69 22.99 5.49
C ILE A 585 -5.92 23.30 4.00
N ASN A 586 -5.86 24.58 3.60
CA ASN A 586 -5.97 24.99 2.20
C ASN A 586 -4.90 24.33 1.31
N GLU A 587 -3.66 24.15 1.81
CA GLU A 587 -2.62 23.43 1.07
C GLU A 587 -3.00 21.95 0.89
N PHE A 588 -3.40 21.25 1.96
CA PHE A 588 -3.81 19.85 1.90
C PHE A 588 -5.03 19.62 1.00
N GLU A 589 -6.03 20.51 0.99
CA GLU A 589 -7.16 20.42 0.07
C GLU A 589 -6.73 20.51 -1.40
N ASN A 590 -5.77 21.40 -1.71
CA ASN A 590 -5.21 21.50 -3.06
C ASN A 590 -4.39 20.24 -3.44
N GLN A 591 -3.59 19.69 -2.51
CA GLN A 591 -2.89 18.43 -2.73
C GLN A 591 -3.87 17.26 -2.97
N ILE A 592 -4.94 17.15 -2.17
CA ILE A 592 -6.01 16.15 -2.33
C ILE A 592 -6.72 16.29 -3.68
N LYS A 593 -6.97 17.52 -4.15
CA LYS A 593 -7.55 17.78 -5.48
C LYS A 593 -6.65 17.25 -6.60
N VAL A 594 -5.36 17.59 -6.59
CA VAL A 594 -4.38 17.11 -7.59
C VAL A 594 -4.25 15.58 -7.56
N LEU A 595 -4.27 14.97 -6.37
CA LEU A 595 -4.27 13.51 -6.22
C LEU A 595 -5.53 12.86 -6.80
N ASN A 596 -6.71 13.44 -6.61
CA ASN A 596 -7.97 12.93 -7.19
C ASN A 596 -8.02 13.08 -8.72
N GLU A 597 -7.52 14.18 -9.27
CA GLU A 597 -7.37 14.37 -10.73
C GLU A 597 -6.38 13.34 -11.32
N THR A 598 -5.27 13.10 -10.61
CA THR A 598 -4.25 12.11 -10.98
C THR A 598 -4.81 10.68 -10.93
N LYS A 599 -5.49 10.30 -9.84
CA LYS A 599 -6.21 9.02 -9.70
C LYS A 599 -7.19 8.82 -10.85
N SER A 600 -8.03 9.81 -11.14
CA SER A 600 -9.00 9.79 -12.24
C SER A 600 -8.32 9.64 -13.61
N SER A 601 -7.07 10.07 -13.77
CA SER A 601 -6.26 9.86 -14.97
C SER A 601 -5.71 8.42 -15.06
N VAL A 602 -5.22 7.88 -13.94
CA VAL A 602 -4.72 6.50 -13.84
C VAL A 602 -5.84 5.47 -14.07
N GLU A 603 -7.02 5.67 -13.47
CA GLU A 603 -8.18 4.78 -13.66
C GLU A 603 -8.62 4.72 -15.14
N ARG A 604 -8.62 5.87 -15.84
CA ARG A 604 -8.88 5.92 -17.30
C ARG A 604 -7.83 5.17 -18.12
N LYS A 605 -6.54 5.25 -17.75
CA LYS A 605 -5.47 4.47 -18.40
C LYS A 605 -5.62 2.96 -18.13
N PHE A 606 -5.96 2.59 -16.89
CA PHE A 606 -6.17 1.19 -16.50
C PHE A 606 -7.31 0.54 -17.28
N GLU A 607 -8.46 1.20 -17.41
CA GLU A 607 -9.60 0.65 -18.16
C GLU A 607 -9.30 0.53 -19.68
N GLN A 608 -8.47 1.43 -20.24
CA GLN A 608 -7.95 1.28 -21.61
C GLN A 608 -7.03 0.06 -21.77
N ILE A 609 -6.09 -0.14 -20.84
CA ILE A 609 -5.20 -1.32 -20.83
C ILE A 609 -6.01 -2.61 -20.70
N LYS A 610 -6.99 -2.64 -19.78
CA LYS A 610 -7.92 -3.76 -19.57
C LYS A 610 -8.76 -4.07 -20.82
N LYS A 611 -9.20 -3.04 -21.56
CA LYS A 611 -9.85 -3.22 -22.87
C LYS A 611 -8.90 -3.84 -23.90
N HIS A 612 -7.67 -3.34 -24.03
CA HIS A 612 -6.68 -3.89 -24.95
C HIS A 612 -6.22 -5.31 -24.58
N TYR A 613 -6.17 -5.65 -23.30
CA TYR A 613 -5.96 -7.02 -22.82
C TYR A 613 -7.08 -7.95 -23.32
N ASN A 614 -8.34 -7.58 -23.09
CA ASN A 614 -9.50 -8.37 -23.55
C ASN A 614 -9.54 -8.51 -25.09
N GLU A 615 -9.25 -7.44 -25.83
CA GLU A 615 -9.11 -7.46 -27.29
C GLU A 615 -8.00 -8.42 -27.76
N SER A 616 -6.87 -8.46 -27.05
CA SER A 616 -5.72 -9.31 -27.36
C SER A 616 -5.98 -10.78 -26.99
N GLN A 617 -6.63 -11.03 -25.86
CA GLN A 617 -7.06 -12.36 -25.43
C GLN A 617 -8.07 -12.97 -26.42
N SER A 618 -9.03 -12.17 -26.90
CA SER A 618 -9.99 -12.58 -27.93
C SER A 618 -9.31 -12.93 -29.26
N LYS A 619 -8.35 -12.11 -29.71
CA LYS A 619 -7.52 -12.41 -30.89
C LYS A 619 -6.71 -13.69 -30.71
N LEU A 620 -6.08 -13.89 -29.55
CA LEU A 620 -5.30 -15.10 -29.24
C LEU A 620 -6.18 -16.36 -29.26
N PHE A 621 -7.40 -16.30 -28.73
CA PHE A 621 -8.37 -17.39 -28.81
C PHE A 621 -8.85 -17.67 -30.25
N GLY A 622 -8.98 -16.62 -31.07
CA GLY A 622 -9.17 -16.75 -32.53
C GLY A 622 -8.03 -17.50 -33.20
N CYS A 623 -6.79 -17.10 -32.95
CA CYS A 623 -5.59 -17.76 -33.47
C CYS A 623 -5.46 -19.22 -32.99
N GLN A 624 -5.83 -19.53 -31.74
CA GLN A 624 -5.86 -20.91 -31.24
C GLN A 624 -6.85 -21.78 -32.02
N LYS A 625 -8.08 -21.28 -32.27
CA LYS A 625 -9.06 -21.98 -33.11
C LYS A 625 -8.58 -22.16 -34.56
N GLU A 626 -7.90 -21.16 -35.11
CA GLU A 626 -7.28 -21.22 -36.43
C GLU A 626 -6.22 -22.34 -36.50
N ILE A 627 -5.33 -22.40 -35.50
CA ILE A 627 -4.29 -23.43 -35.38
C ILE A 627 -4.90 -24.84 -35.28
N GLU A 628 -5.91 -25.07 -34.44
CA GLU A 628 -6.56 -26.39 -34.35
C GLU A 628 -7.26 -26.79 -35.66
N ARG A 629 -7.88 -25.84 -36.36
CA ARG A 629 -8.51 -26.11 -37.66
C ARG A 629 -7.48 -26.39 -38.76
N LEU A 630 -6.30 -25.77 -38.70
CA LEU A 630 -5.16 -26.09 -39.57
C LEU A 630 -4.54 -27.44 -39.23
N LYS A 631 -4.31 -27.77 -37.95
CA LYS A 631 -3.83 -29.11 -37.52
C LYS A 631 -4.71 -30.23 -38.07
N LYS A 632 -6.04 -30.12 -37.90
CA LYS A 632 -6.97 -31.10 -38.47
C LYS A 632 -6.83 -31.21 -39.99
N THR A 633 -6.73 -30.07 -40.69
CA THR A 633 -6.54 -30.04 -42.15
C THR A 633 -5.23 -30.72 -42.58
N ILE A 634 -4.16 -30.59 -41.78
CA ILE A 634 -2.89 -31.28 -42.00
C ILE A 634 -3.07 -32.80 -41.84
N SER A 635 -3.66 -33.27 -40.74
CA SER A 635 -3.88 -34.71 -40.53
C SER A 635 -4.82 -35.35 -41.57
N ASP A 636 -5.86 -34.63 -42.01
CA ASP A 636 -6.72 -35.06 -43.12
C ASP A 636 -5.92 -35.20 -44.44
N LYS A 637 -4.85 -34.41 -44.62
CA LYS A 637 -3.95 -34.46 -45.79
C LYS A 637 -2.86 -35.51 -45.67
N GLU A 638 -2.28 -35.70 -44.48
CA GLU A 638 -1.35 -36.80 -44.19
C GLU A 638 -2.01 -38.16 -44.42
N PHE A 639 -3.27 -38.32 -43.99
CA PHE A 639 -4.08 -39.50 -44.28
C PHE A 639 -4.31 -39.71 -45.79
N GLN A 640 -4.66 -38.65 -46.53
CA GLN A 640 -4.82 -38.71 -47.99
C GLN A 640 -3.51 -39.10 -48.70
N ILE A 641 -2.36 -38.57 -48.26
CA ILE A 641 -1.04 -38.92 -48.77
C ILE A 641 -0.71 -40.39 -48.48
N SER A 642 -1.02 -40.89 -47.28
CA SER A 642 -0.82 -42.29 -46.89
C SER A 642 -1.63 -43.25 -47.78
N GLU A 643 -2.92 -42.99 -47.99
CA GLU A 643 -3.78 -43.79 -48.87
C GLU A 643 -3.36 -43.71 -50.35
N LEU A 644 -2.89 -42.55 -50.83
CA LEU A 644 -2.33 -42.43 -52.19
C LEU A 644 -1.02 -43.22 -52.35
N ASN A 645 -0.12 -43.14 -51.38
CA ASN A 645 1.12 -43.92 -51.38
C ASN A 645 0.86 -45.43 -51.36
N LYS A 646 -0.13 -45.88 -50.58
CA LYS A 646 -0.59 -47.27 -50.54
C LYS A 646 -1.16 -47.72 -51.90
N LYS A 647 -2.01 -46.91 -52.53
CA LYS A 647 -2.55 -47.19 -53.88
C LYS A 647 -1.45 -47.23 -54.95
N LEU A 648 -0.47 -46.32 -54.88
CA LEU A 648 0.68 -46.30 -55.78
C LEU A 648 1.54 -47.57 -55.62
N ARG A 649 1.86 -47.97 -54.38
CA ARG A 649 2.61 -49.20 -54.09
C ARG A 649 1.88 -50.43 -54.62
N ASN A 650 0.58 -50.56 -54.33
CA ASN A 650 -0.23 -51.68 -54.81
C ASN A 650 -0.22 -51.75 -56.34
N LYS A 651 -0.52 -50.64 -57.04
CA LYS A 651 -0.48 -50.61 -58.50
C LYS A 651 0.89 -51.02 -59.06
N THR A 652 1.99 -50.54 -58.49
CA THR A 652 3.35 -50.93 -58.91
C THR A 652 3.58 -52.43 -58.72
N VAL A 653 3.10 -53.03 -57.62
CA VAL A 653 3.17 -54.47 -57.37
C VAL A 653 2.30 -55.26 -58.37
N ASP A 654 1.10 -54.77 -58.70
CA ASP A 654 0.22 -55.39 -59.70
C ASP A 654 0.82 -55.33 -61.11
N ASP A 655 1.32 -54.15 -61.53
CA ASP A 655 1.99 -53.93 -62.83
C ASP A 655 3.29 -54.76 -62.96
N ILE A 656 3.99 -55.05 -61.86
CA ILE A 656 5.11 -55.99 -61.82
C ILE A 656 4.61 -57.44 -61.91
N THR A 657 3.58 -57.80 -61.13
CA THR A 657 3.00 -59.14 -61.10
C THR A 657 2.45 -59.57 -62.46
N VAL A 658 1.83 -58.66 -63.21
CA VAL A 658 1.38 -58.91 -64.59
C VAL A 658 2.56 -59.14 -65.53
N ARG A 659 3.63 -58.32 -65.44
CA ARG A 659 4.84 -58.49 -66.24
C ARG A 659 5.58 -59.81 -65.95
N VAL A 660 5.71 -60.19 -64.67
CA VAL A 660 6.28 -61.48 -64.26
C VAL A 660 5.44 -62.64 -64.78
N LYS A 661 4.10 -62.56 -64.70
CA LYS A 661 3.20 -63.58 -65.29
C LYS A 661 3.34 -63.69 -66.82
N LYS A 662 3.59 -62.59 -67.53
CA LYS A 662 3.86 -62.60 -68.98
C LYS A 662 5.22 -63.25 -69.29
N ALA A 663 6.28 -62.82 -68.60
CA ALA A 663 7.63 -63.38 -68.78
C ALA A 663 7.70 -64.88 -68.43
N ASN A 664 6.96 -65.35 -67.42
CA ASN A 664 6.87 -66.78 -67.10
C ASN A 664 6.22 -67.58 -68.23
N LYS A 665 5.13 -67.09 -68.84
CA LYS A 665 4.50 -67.74 -70.00
C LYS A 665 5.40 -67.75 -71.24
N GLU A 666 6.14 -66.67 -71.46
CA GLU A 666 7.13 -66.58 -72.55
C GLU A 666 8.29 -67.56 -72.33
N ARG A 667 8.75 -67.71 -71.08
CA ARG A 667 9.73 -68.73 -70.69
C ARG A 667 9.19 -70.15 -70.84
N GLU A 668 7.95 -70.41 -70.43
CA GLU A 668 7.28 -71.71 -70.59
C GLU A 668 7.20 -72.10 -72.07
N PHE A 669 6.72 -71.19 -72.93
CA PHE A 669 6.71 -71.38 -74.38
C PHE A 669 8.11 -71.65 -74.97
N LEU A 670 9.14 -70.89 -74.56
CA LEU A 670 10.51 -71.11 -75.03
C LEU A 670 11.11 -72.43 -74.54
N VAL A 671 10.73 -72.92 -73.35
CA VAL A 671 11.13 -74.24 -72.85
C VAL A 671 10.46 -75.35 -73.64
N ASP A 672 9.17 -75.22 -73.96
CA ASP A 672 8.45 -76.18 -74.81
C ASP A 672 9.05 -76.23 -76.23
N GLU A 673 9.41 -75.08 -76.82
CA GLU A 673 10.03 -75.03 -78.16
C GLU A 673 11.44 -75.63 -78.17
N LEU A 674 12.25 -75.36 -77.14
CA LEU A 674 13.55 -76.02 -76.95
C LEU A 674 13.40 -77.54 -76.78
N HIS A 675 12.31 -78.01 -76.16
CA HIS A 675 12.02 -79.42 -76.01
C HIS A 675 11.69 -80.09 -77.35
N LYS A 676 10.92 -79.42 -78.24
CA LYS A 676 10.71 -79.89 -79.62
C LYS A 676 12.03 -79.98 -80.38
N ILE A 677 12.83 -78.91 -80.38
CA ILE A 677 14.12 -78.85 -81.08
C ILE A 677 15.08 -79.93 -80.57
N LYS A 678 15.07 -80.25 -79.27
CA LYS A 678 15.83 -81.38 -78.73
C LYS A 678 15.37 -82.72 -79.33
N ASN A 679 14.08 -82.97 -79.36
CA ASN A 679 13.52 -84.21 -79.90
C ASN A 679 13.76 -84.33 -81.43
N GLU A 680 13.71 -83.22 -82.17
CA GLU A 680 14.07 -83.17 -83.60
C GLU A 680 15.56 -83.50 -83.84
N ASN A 681 16.45 -83.06 -82.94
CA ASN A 681 17.87 -83.44 -83.00
C ASN A 681 18.11 -84.92 -82.63
N GLU A 682 17.28 -85.50 -81.76
CA GLU A 682 17.33 -86.95 -81.46
C GLU A 682 16.88 -87.77 -82.68
N MET A 683 15.79 -87.40 -83.35
CA MET A 683 15.39 -88.00 -84.63
C MET A 683 16.47 -87.84 -85.72
N LYS A 684 17.16 -86.68 -85.77
CA LYS A 684 18.28 -86.46 -86.70
C LYS A 684 19.45 -87.40 -86.45
N LEU A 685 19.76 -87.71 -85.19
CA LEU A 685 20.79 -88.69 -84.83
C LEU A 685 20.39 -90.11 -85.25
N GLU A 686 19.12 -90.49 -85.14
CA GLU A 686 18.61 -91.77 -85.66
C GLU A 686 18.74 -91.87 -87.19
N TYR A 687 18.46 -90.79 -87.93
CA TYR A 687 18.67 -90.74 -89.38
C TYR A 687 20.16 -90.85 -89.75
N GLU A 688 21.06 -90.17 -89.03
CA GLU A 688 22.51 -90.25 -89.27
C GLU A 688 23.07 -91.66 -89.00
N ASN A 689 22.61 -92.32 -87.93
CA ASN A 689 22.93 -93.72 -87.65
C ASN A 689 22.43 -94.65 -88.77
N THR A 690 21.18 -94.47 -89.22
CA THR A 690 20.58 -95.25 -90.32
C THR A 690 21.36 -95.09 -91.62
N ILE A 691 21.79 -93.86 -91.94
CA ILE A 691 22.65 -93.57 -93.10
C ILE A 691 24.03 -94.25 -92.97
N SER A 692 24.57 -94.39 -91.76
CA SER A 692 25.82 -95.12 -91.54
C SER A 692 25.68 -96.61 -91.85
N CYS A 693 24.65 -97.27 -91.32
CA CYS A 693 24.39 -98.69 -91.61
C CYS A 693 24.14 -98.95 -93.11
N LEU A 694 23.46 -98.02 -93.80
CA LEU A 694 23.27 -98.11 -95.25
C LEU A 694 24.60 -97.97 -96.02
N LYS A 695 25.51 -97.08 -95.60
CA LYS A 695 26.86 -96.96 -96.20
C LYS A 695 27.70 -98.23 -96.01
N GLU A 696 27.58 -98.89 -94.87
CA GLU A 696 28.23 -100.19 -94.63
C GLU A 696 27.63 -101.28 -95.52
N ARG A 697 26.29 -101.34 -95.66
CA ARG A 697 25.64 -102.30 -96.58
C ARG A 697 26.05 -102.06 -98.04
N VAL A 698 26.21 -100.82 -98.48
CA VAL A 698 26.75 -100.47 -99.81
C VAL A 698 28.20 -100.95 -99.97
N LYS A 699 29.06 -100.83 -98.95
CA LYS A 699 30.41 -101.41 -99.00
C LYS A 699 30.41 -102.94 -99.19
N PHE A 700 29.55 -103.66 -98.48
CA PHE A 700 29.44 -105.12 -98.65
C PHE A 700 28.98 -105.50 -100.07
N LEU A 701 27.98 -104.80 -100.62
CA LEU A 701 27.53 -105.03 -101.99
C LEU A 701 28.60 -104.66 -103.05
N GLN A 702 29.45 -103.67 -102.77
CA GLN A 702 30.58 -103.33 -103.63
C GLN A 702 31.63 -104.45 -103.63
N GLN A 703 31.94 -105.02 -102.46
CA GLN A 703 32.85 -106.16 -102.31
C GLN A 703 32.36 -107.41 -103.06
N GLU A 704 31.07 -107.75 -102.90
CA GLU A 704 30.42 -108.86 -103.64
C GLU A 704 30.52 -108.68 -105.18
N LEU A 705 30.50 -107.43 -105.67
CA LEU A 705 30.58 -107.12 -107.10
C LEU A 705 32.02 -107.23 -107.64
N ASP A 706 33.01 -106.77 -106.87
CA ASP A 706 34.44 -106.91 -107.20
C ASP A 706 34.85 -108.40 -107.21
N ASP A 707 34.35 -109.21 -106.26
CA ASP A 707 34.59 -110.66 -106.22
C ASP A 707 34.02 -111.37 -107.47
N ILE A 708 32.85 -110.94 -107.98
CA ILE A 708 32.27 -111.44 -109.24
C ILE A 708 33.12 -111.06 -110.46
N GLN A 709 33.66 -109.83 -110.53
CA GLN A 709 34.47 -109.39 -111.67
C GLN A 709 35.79 -110.18 -111.82
N ASN A 710 36.35 -110.69 -110.72
CA ASN A 710 37.60 -111.46 -110.74
C ASN A 710 37.41 -112.93 -111.19
N GLY A 711 36.17 -113.42 -111.33
CA GLY A 711 35.84 -114.81 -111.69
C GLY A 711 36.04 -115.20 -113.17
N GLN A 712 36.73 -114.40 -113.98
CA GLN A 712 36.63 -114.45 -115.44
C GLN A 712 37.62 -115.40 -116.16
N SER A 713 38.28 -116.31 -115.45
CA SER A 713 39.22 -117.28 -116.04
C SER A 713 38.54 -118.50 -116.70
N SER A 714 37.30 -118.83 -116.30
CA SER A 714 36.60 -120.04 -116.74
C SER A 714 35.95 -119.96 -118.13
N PHE A 715 35.87 -118.78 -118.74
CA PHE A 715 35.07 -118.55 -119.95
C PHE A 715 35.77 -119.04 -121.25
N ASN A 716 37.09 -118.95 -121.31
CA ASN A 716 37.83 -119.18 -122.57
C ASN A 716 38.02 -120.65 -122.95
N GLN A 717 37.84 -121.59 -122.02
CA GLN A 717 37.92 -123.04 -122.31
C GLN A 717 36.66 -123.60 -122.98
N LEU A 718 35.57 -122.83 -123.04
CA LEU A 718 34.28 -123.28 -123.60
C LEU A 718 34.17 -123.06 -125.12
N ASN A 719 34.97 -122.14 -125.69
CA ASN A 719 34.82 -121.71 -127.10
C ASN A 719 35.52 -122.63 -128.12
N GLU A 720 36.53 -123.41 -127.71
CA GLU A 720 37.23 -124.32 -128.64
C GLU A 720 36.36 -125.53 -129.01
N ILE A 721 35.69 -126.13 -128.01
CA ILE A 721 34.82 -127.31 -128.16
C ILE A 721 33.56 -126.99 -129.00
N LEU A 722 33.12 -125.73 -128.99
CA LEU A 722 31.95 -125.26 -129.74
C LEU A 722 32.17 -125.19 -131.27
N ARG A 723 33.38 -125.46 -131.78
CA ARG A 723 33.71 -125.32 -133.21
C ARG A 723 33.77 -126.61 -134.01
N GLU A 724 33.85 -127.78 -133.37
CA GLU A 724 33.87 -129.08 -134.05
C GLU A 724 32.46 -129.71 -134.19
N ILE A 725 31.47 -129.18 -133.49
CA ILE A 725 30.09 -129.70 -133.48
C ILE A 725 29.29 -129.27 -134.73
N ASP A 726 29.56 -128.08 -135.28
CA ASP A 726 28.81 -127.47 -136.39
C ASP A 726 29.02 -128.11 -137.78
N HIS A 727 29.83 -129.17 -137.89
CA HIS A 727 29.98 -129.95 -139.13
C HIS A 727 29.47 -131.41 -139.01
N GLY A 728 28.92 -131.80 -137.85
CA GLY A 728 28.71 -133.20 -137.51
C GLY A 728 27.40 -133.84 -137.99
N CYS A 729 26.26 -133.13 -137.92
CA CYS A 729 24.93 -133.74 -138.08
C CYS A 729 23.92 -132.86 -138.83
N GLU A 730 24.19 -132.66 -140.12
CA GLU A 730 23.15 -132.52 -141.15
C GLU A 730 22.43 -133.89 -141.34
N MET A 731 21.88 -134.42 -140.24
CA MET A 731 21.29 -135.77 -140.12
C MET A 731 19.90 -135.65 -139.50
N THR A 732 18.93 -135.32 -140.34
CA THR A 732 17.53 -135.15 -139.92
C THR A 732 16.84 -136.48 -139.63
N GLN A 733 15.92 -136.43 -138.66
CA GLN A 733 14.63 -137.16 -138.67
C GLN A 733 14.64 -138.68 -138.35
N ASN A 734 14.64 -138.99 -137.04
CA ASN A 734 13.98 -140.13 -136.34
C ASN A 734 14.42 -140.07 -134.85
N GLU A 735 13.62 -140.23 -133.79
CA GLU A 735 12.20 -140.56 -133.57
C GLU A 735 11.59 -139.59 -132.52
N ILE A 736 10.33 -139.15 -132.63
CA ILE A 736 9.16 -139.68 -131.88
C ILE A 736 9.50 -140.02 -130.41
N SER A 737 9.35 -139.11 -129.44
CA SER A 737 8.10 -138.67 -128.77
C SER A 737 7.44 -139.66 -127.79
N ILE A 738 6.86 -139.09 -126.72
CA ILE A 738 5.96 -139.67 -125.69
C ILE A 738 6.66 -140.29 -124.44
N LEU A 739 6.08 -139.97 -123.27
CA LEU A 739 6.48 -140.23 -121.87
C LEU A 739 7.59 -139.29 -121.35
N ARG A 740 7.41 -138.42 -120.34
CA ARG A 740 6.67 -138.38 -119.05
C ARG A 740 7.49 -138.84 -117.83
N GLU A 741 7.71 -137.84 -116.95
CA GLU A 741 7.44 -137.91 -115.50
C GLU A 741 8.48 -138.64 -114.60
N GLN A 742 8.57 -138.19 -113.33
CA GLN A 742 9.38 -138.78 -112.24
C GLN A 742 10.92 -138.58 -112.33
N ASN A 743 11.71 -138.48 -111.22
CA ASN A 743 11.34 -138.26 -109.82
C ASN A 743 12.47 -137.60 -108.98
N SER A 744 12.04 -136.93 -107.89
CA SER A 744 12.62 -136.84 -106.53
C SER A 744 14.09 -137.21 -106.22
N ILE A 745 14.74 -136.43 -105.34
CA ILE A 745 15.26 -136.92 -104.03
C ILE A 745 15.36 -135.79 -102.99
N VAL A 746 15.02 -136.11 -101.74
CA VAL A 746 14.90 -135.23 -100.54
C VAL A 746 15.44 -136.04 -99.34
N PRO A 747 16.29 -135.47 -98.44
CA PRO A 747 15.87 -134.79 -97.20
C PRO A 747 16.59 -133.43 -97.04
N ASP A 748 16.60 -132.66 -95.94
CA ASP A 748 16.12 -132.74 -94.53
C ASP A 748 15.99 -131.27 -94.01
N LYS A 749 15.36 -130.86 -92.89
CA LYS A 749 14.58 -131.52 -91.81
C LYS A 749 13.55 -130.50 -91.23
N LEU A 750 13.10 -130.71 -89.99
CA LEU A 750 12.19 -129.91 -89.13
C LEU A 750 12.70 -130.02 -87.65
N PRO A 751 12.20 -129.31 -86.61
CA PRO A 751 10.82 -128.78 -86.43
C PRO A 751 10.65 -127.40 -85.72
N SER A 752 9.38 -127.03 -85.42
CA SER A 752 8.88 -126.05 -84.39
C SER A 752 9.28 -124.55 -84.56
N GLU A 753 8.53 -123.52 -84.13
CA GLU A 753 7.19 -123.31 -83.52
C GLU A 753 6.81 -121.84 -83.85
N GLU A 754 5.62 -121.41 -84.27
CA GLU A 754 4.25 -121.57 -83.74
C GLU A 754 3.91 -120.81 -82.43
N ASN A 755 4.76 -119.88 -81.96
CA ASN A 755 4.47 -119.05 -80.77
C ASN A 755 4.34 -117.51 -81.00
N SER A 756 4.60 -116.99 -82.20
CA SER A 756 4.74 -115.53 -82.42
C SER A 756 3.44 -114.72 -82.61
N LYS A 757 2.28 -115.34 -82.88
CA LYS A 757 1.09 -114.63 -83.40
C LYS A 757 -0.06 -114.39 -82.41
N VAL A 758 0.12 -114.77 -81.14
CA VAL A 758 -0.90 -114.56 -80.08
C VAL A 758 -0.67 -113.26 -79.30
N GLU A 759 0.59 -112.84 -79.11
CA GLU A 759 0.95 -111.74 -78.21
C GLU A 759 0.50 -110.34 -78.70
N GLU A 760 0.38 -110.14 -80.01
CA GLU A 760 -0.10 -108.87 -80.58
C GLU A 760 -1.62 -108.67 -80.35
N PHE A 761 -2.40 -109.76 -80.25
CA PHE A 761 -3.86 -109.69 -80.15
C PHE A 761 -4.33 -109.23 -78.76
N GLU A 762 -3.69 -109.74 -77.69
CA GLU A 762 -3.91 -109.28 -76.32
C GLU A 762 -3.53 -107.80 -76.11
N LYS A 763 -2.41 -107.36 -76.70
CA LYS A 763 -1.93 -105.97 -76.63
C LYS A 763 -2.89 -104.95 -77.28
N MET A 764 -3.70 -105.35 -78.26
CA MET A 764 -4.73 -104.47 -78.84
C MET A 764 -6.00 -104.43 -77.98
N LYS A 765 -6.42 -105.58 -77.43
CA LYS A 765 -7.60 -105.71 -76.57
C LYS A 765 -7.52 -104.85 -75.30
N ALA A 766 -6.35 -104.81 -74.66
CA ALA A 766 -6.10 -103.96 -73.49
C ALA A 766 -6.18 -102.44 -73.79
N LYS A 767 -5.78 -102.01 -75.00
CA LYS A 767 -5.83 -100.59 -75.40
C LYS A 767 -7.25 -100.08 -75.63
N LEU A 768 -8.16 -100.95 -76.06
CA LEU A 768 -9.57 -100.61 -76.30
C LEU A 768 -10.29 -100.30 -74.98
N ILE A 769 -10.19 -101.19 -73.99
CA ILE A 769 -10.83 -101.05 -72.66
C ILE A 769 -10.34 -99.77 -71.94
N ALA A 770 -9.05 -99.44 -72.05
CA ALA A 770 -8.48 -98.22 -71.49
C ALA A 770 -8.93 -96.91 -72.20
N SER A 771 -9.60 -97.02 -73.36
CA SER A 771 -10.21 -95.90 -74.09
C SER A 771 -11.64 -95.65 -73.61
N GLU A 772 -12.45 -96.70 -73.48
CA GLU A 772 -13.88 -96.62 -73.10
C GLU A 772 -14.09 -96.09 -71.68
N GLU A 773 -13.19 -96.41 -70.75
CA GLU A 773 -13.17 -95.76 -69.43
C GLU A 773 -12.93 -94.25 -69.50
N LYS A 774 -12.05 -93.78 -70.41
CA LYS A 774 -11.73 -92.35 -70.56
C LYS A 774 -12.90 -91.59 -71.18
N ALA A 775 -13.61 -92.19 -72.14
CA ALA A 775 -14.85 -91.65 -72.69
C ALA A 775 -15.91 -91.48 -71.60
N SER A 776 -16.17 -92.53 -70.80
CA SER A 776 -17.13 -92.50 -69.69
C SER A 776 -16.80 -91.41 -68.65
N LYS A 777 -15.52 -91.24 -68.32
CA LYS A 777 -15.02 -90.23 -67.37
C LYS A 777 -15.07 -88.79 -67.94
N LEU A 778 -15.17 -88.61 -69.26
CA LEU A 778 -15.41 -87.32 -69.91
C LEU A 778 -16.91 -86.99 -70.01
N GLU A 779 -17.76 -87.96 -70.33
CA GLU A 779 -19.21 -87.74 -70.46
C GLU A 779 -19.86 -87.29 -69.13
N ILE A 780 -19.40 -87.87 -68.00
CA ILE A 780 -19.80 -87.47 -66.65
C ILE A 780 -19.36 -86.02 -66.33
N LYS A 781 -18.23 -85.54 -66.89
CA LYS A 781 -17.79 -84.14 -66.73
C LYS A 781 -18.63 -83.18 -67.59
N LEU A 782 -18.95 -83.55 -68.83
CA LEU A 782 -19.86 -82.79 -69.68
C LEU A 782 -21.25 -82.62 -69.03
N LYS A 783 -21.84 -83.71 -68.54
CA LYS A 783 -23.14 -83.69 -67.81
C LYS A 783 -23.10 -82.91 -66.48
N LYS A 784 -21.92 -82.59 -65.93
CA LYS A 784 -21.76 -81.63 -64.81
C LYS A 784 -21.67 -80.18 -65.30
N ILE A 785 -20.89 -79.90 -66.34
CA ILE A 785 -20.76 -78.54 -66.92
C ILE A 785 -22.10 -78.05 -67.46
N GLN A 786 -22.83 -78.90 -68.18
CA GLN A 786 -24.12 -78.57 -68.82
C GLN A 786 -25.23 -78.24 -67.80
N LYS A 787 -25.08 -78.61 -66.51
CA LYS A 787 -25.97 -78.24 -65.42
C LYS A 787 -25.65 -76.90 -64.75
N LEU A 788 -24.54 -76.25 -65.10
CA LEU A 788 -24.12 -74.94 -64.55
C LEU A 788 -24.52 -73.75 -65.43
N ILE A 789 -24.80 -73.99 -66.71
CA ILE A 789 -25.10 -72.95 -67.71
C ILE A 789 -26.27 -72.02 -67.28
N PRO A 790 -27.40 -72.51 -66.73
CA PRO A 790 -28.54 -71.65 -66.38
C PRO A 790 -28.34 -70.67 -65.20
N LYS A 791 -27.14 -70.55 -64.62
CA LYS A 791 -26.86 -69.61 -63.52
C LYS A 791 -26.14 -68.32 -63.94
N VAL A 792 -25.40 -68.33 -65.05
CA VAL A 792 -24.51 -67.20 -65.41
C VAL A 792 -25.32 -65.94 -65.77
N ASP A 793 -26.43 -66.09 -66.50
CA ASP A 793 -27.22 -64.96 -66.99
C ASP A 793 -27.93 -64.17 -65.87
N LYS A 794 -28.27 -64.84 -64.76
CA LYS A 794 -29.00 -64.22 -63.65
C LYS A 794 -28.08 -63.37 -62.77
N ASP A 795 -26.89 -63.89 -62.47
CA ASP A 795 -25.86 -63.16 -61.71
C ASP A 795 -25.25 -62.01 -62.55
N SER A 796 -25.20 -62.17 -63.88
CA SER A 796 -24.84 -61.12 -64.84
C SER A 796 -25.86 -59.97 -64.83
N ALA A 797 -27.16 -60.28 -64.88
CA ALA A 797 -28.23 -59.27 -64.82
C ALA A 797 -28.21 -58.49 -63.49
N GLU A 798 -28.13 -59.17 -62.34
CA GLU A 798 -28.01 -58.47 -61.04
C GLU A 798 -26.75 -57.60 -60.93
N SER A 799 -25.65 -58.02 -61.56
CA SER A 799 -24.40 -57.23 -61.58
C SER A 799 -24.54 -55.99 -62.45
N SER A 800 -25.18 -56.09 -63.62
CA SER A 800 -25.47 -54.95 -64.50
C SER A 800 -26.39 -53.92 -63.82
N GLU A 801 -27.44 -54.38 -63.13
CA GLU A 801 -28.36 -53.53 -62.39
C GLU A 801 -27.66 -52.80 -61.24
N LYS A 802 -26.79 -53.50 -60.48
CA LYS A 802 -25.98 -52.91 -59.41
C LYS A 802 -24.94 -51.91 -59.95
N ILE A 803 -24.37 -52.15 -61.13
CA ILE A 803 -23.46 -51.20 -61.80
C ILE A 803 -24.21 -49.91 -62.15
N LYS A 804 -25.39 -49.98 -62.80
CA LYS A 804 -26.22 -48.79 -63.05
C LYS A 804 -26.53 -48.00 -61.78
N GLN A 805 -26.97 -48.68 -60.72
CA GLN A 805 -27.28 -48.03 -59.44
C GLN A 805 -26.05 -47.40 -58.77
N LEU A 806 -24.85 -47.92 -59.01
CA LEU A 806 -23.59 -47.32 -58.57
C LEU A 806 -23.21 -46.12 -59.46
N GLU A 807 -23.39 -46.20 -60.78
CA GLU A 807 -23.16 -45.07 -61.70
C GLU A 807 -24.09 -43.88 -61.42
N GLU A 808 -25.36 -44.13 -61.12
CA GLU A 808 -26.30 -43.08 -60.69
C GLU A 808 -25.91 -42.47 -59.34
N LYS A 809 -25.51 -43.29 -58.35
CA LYS A 809 -24.97 -42.79 -57.07
C LYS A 809 -23.68 -41.99 -57.26
N VAL A 810 -22.80 -42.41 -58.17
CA VAL A 810 -21.58 -41.65 -58.53
C VAL A 810 -21.94 -40.32 -59.19
N LYS A 811 -22.91 -40.27 -60.12
CA LYS A 811 -23.42 -39.01 -60.67
C LYS A 811 -24.03 -38.09 -59.61
N LEU A 812 -24.80 -38.66 -58.66
CA LEU A 812 -25.42 -37.89 -57.59
C LEU A 812 -24.35 -37.31 -56.63
N LEU A 813 -23.36 -38.11 -56.25
CA LEU A 813 -22.22 -37.70 -55.43
C LEU A 813 -21.32 -36.69 -56.15
N GLN A 814 -21.06 -36.86 -57.45
CA GLN A 814 -20.35 -35.87 -58.26
C GLN A 814 -21.09 -34.54 -58.26
N LYS A 815 -22.42 -34.54 -58.44
CA LYS A 815 -23.24 -33.33 -58.37
C LYS A 815 -23.21 -32.69 -56.97
N GLN A 816 -23.32 -33.48 -55.90
CA GLN A 816 -23.16 -32.96 -54.53
C GLN A 816 -21.79 -32.34 -54.32
N ILE A 817 -20.70 -32.98 -54.75
CA ILE A 817 -19.33 -32.44 -54.66
C ILE A 817 -19.19 -31.15 -55.49
N GLU A 818 -19.83 -31.05 -56.66
CA GLU A 818 -19.80 -29.83 -57.48
C GLU A 818 -20.59 -28.68 -56.83
N ASP A 819 -21.73 -28.95 -56.21
CA ASP A 819 -22.57 -27.96 -55.55
C ASP A 819 -22.02 -27.56 -54.16
N GLU A 820 -21.39 -28.49 -53.43
CA GLU A 820 -20.57 -28.20 -52.25
C GLU A 820 -19.33 -27.38 -52.60
N ARG A 821 -18.64 -27.68 -53.72
CA ARG A 821 -17.55 -26.84 -54.23
C ARG A 821 -18.01 -25.43 -54.55
N LYS A 822 -19.15 -25.26 -55.24
CA LYS A 822 -19.74 -23.93 -55.50
C LYS A 822 -20.09 -23.20 -54.19
N SER A 823 -20.71 -23.89 -53.23
CA SER A 823 -21.04 -23.36 -51.90
C SER A 823 -19.79 -22.92 -51.12
N PHE A 824 -18.74 -23.75 -51.13
CA PHE A 824 -17.46 -23.44 -50.51
C PHE A 824 -16.74 -22.28 -51.20
N ILE A 825 -16.70 -22.25 -52.54
CA ILE A 825 -16.13 -21.15 -53.31
C ILE A 825 -16.90 -19.85 -53.06
N SER A 826 -18.23 -19.90 -52.91
CA SER A 826 -19.04 -18.74 -52.54
C SER A 826 -18.67 -18.24 -51.14
N LYS A 827 -18.66 -19.12 -50.13
CA LYS A 827 -18.28 -18.78 -48.74
C LYS A 827 -16.84 -18.26 -48.63
N VAL A 828 -15.91 -18.79 -49.43
CA VAL A 828 -14.52 -18.29 -49.49
C VAL A 828 -14.42 -16.94 -50.20
N LYS A 829 -15.21 -16.68 -51.25
CA LYS A 829 -15.31 -15.35 -51.86
C LYS A 829 -15.91 -14.33 -50.91
N GLU A 830 -16.96 -14.72 -50.20
CA GLU A 830 -17.71 -13.90 -49.23
C GLU A 830 -16.85 -13.57 -48.00
N ALA A 831 -16.18 -14.56 -47.40
CA ALA A 831 -15.21 -14.35 -46.32
C ALA A 831 -14.02 -13.49 -46.77
N LYS A 832 -13.49 -13.68 -47.99
CA LYS A 832 -12.46 -12.79 -48.54
C LYS A 832 -12.97 -11.37 -48.77
N LEU A 833 -14.21 -11.20 -49.21
CA LEU A 833 -14.86 -9.88 -49.31
C LEU A 833 -15.00 -9.22 -47.94
N GLU A 834 -15.36 -9.97 -46.89
CA GLU A 834 -15.46 -9.44 -45.54
C GLU A 834 -14.09 -9.04 -44.98
N SER A 835 -13.07 -9.91 -45.10
CA SER A 835 -11.70 -9.52 -44.71
C SER A 835 -11.17 -8.35 -45.55
N ILE A 836 -11.55 -8.21 -46.82
CA ILE A 836 -11.20 -7.02 -47.63
C ILE A 836 -11.91 -5.77 -47.10
N LYS A 837 -13.15 -5.85 -46.62
CA LYS A 837 -13.81 -4.73 -45.92
C LYS A 837 -13.11 -4.41 -44.60
N GLU A 838 -12.77 -5.41 -43.79
CA GLU A 838 -12.06 -5.24 -42.51
C GLU A 838 -10.68 -4.60 -42.70
N TYR A 839 -9.90 -5.08 -43.67
CA TYR A 839 -8.62 -4.49 -44.04
C TYR A 839 -8.79 -3.07 -44.63
N LYS A 840 -9.84 -2.83 -45.43
CA LYS A 840 -10.14 -1.48 -45.92
C LYS A 840 -10.49 -0.52 -44.78
N VAL A 841 -11.32 -0.94 -43.83
CA VAL A 841 -11.63 -0.16 -42.61
C VAL A 841 -10.37 0.10 -41.77
N LEU A 842 -9.45 -0.87 -41.66
CA LEU A 842 -8.14 -0.67 -41.00
C LEU A 842 -7.26 0.33 -41.75
N VAL A 843 -7.18 0.23 -43.09
CA VAL A 843 -6.44 1.19 -43.95
C VAL A 843 -7.06 2.58 -43.87
N ASP A 844 -8.37 2.71 -43.88
CA ASP A 844 -9.09 3.98 -43.76
C ASP A 844 -8.89 4.60 -42.37
N GLN A 845 -8.87 3.79 -41.30
CA GLN A 845 -8.53 4.26 -39.95
C GLN A 845 -7.07 4.72 -39.82
N LEU A 846 -6.12 4.00 -40.44
CA LEU A 846 -4.71 4.38 -40.46
C LEU A 846 -4.49 5.65 -41.30
N SER A 847 -5.08 5.71 -42.49
CA SER A 847 -5.07 6.89 -43.38
C SER A 847 -5.65 8.12 -42.67
N LYS A 848 -6.78 7.96 -41.96
CA LYS A 848 -7.39 9.03 -41.15
C LYS A 848 -6.49 9.46 -39.99
N ARG A 849 -5.76 8.54 -39.33
CA ARG A 849 -4.74 8.90 -38.31
C ARG A 849 -3.59 9.69 -38.92
N CYS A 850 -3.02 9.22 -40.04
CA CYS A 850 -1.92 9.91 -40.72
C CYS A 850 -2.34 11.29 -41.24
N SER A 851 -3.55 11.43 -41.78
CA SER A 851 -4.10 12.70 -42.24
C SER A 851 -4.35 13.68 -41.08
N ASN A 852 -4.93 13.20 -39.97
CA ASN A 852 -5.07 14.00 -38.75
C ASN A 852 -3.70 14.45 -38.21
N GLN A 853 -2.72 13.54 -38.13
CA GLN A 853 -1.35 13.87 -37.71
C GLN A 853 -0.70 14.90 -38.63
N LYS A 854 -0.85 14.77 -39.95
CA LYS A 854 -0.38 15.76 -40.93
C LYS A 854 -1.01 17.13 -40.68
N ASN A 855 -2.32 17.19 -40.46
CA ASN A 855 -3.03 18.44 -40.19
C ASN A 855 -2.59 19.08 -38.86
N THR A 856 -2.35 18.29 -37.81
CA THR A 856 -1.79 18.78 -36.54
C THR A 856 -0.36 19.30 -36.71
N ILE A 857 0.50 18.58 -37.45
CA ILE A 857 1.86 19.02 -37.78
C ILE A 857 1.83 20.33 -38.58
N GLU A 858 0.90 20.47 -39.54
CA GLU A 858 0.78 21.68 -40.35
C GLU A 858 0.23 22.88 -39.56
N ALA A 859 -0.67 22.65 -38.58
CA ALA A 859 -1.14 23.67 -37.65
C ALA A 859 -0.01 24.16 -36.72
N LEU A 860 0.69 23.23 -36.05
CA LEU A 860 1.86 23.54 -35.21
C LEU A 860 2.97 24.23 -36.02
N SER A 861 3.15 23.85 -37.30
CA SER A 861 4.10 24.50 -38.22
C SER A 861 3.69 25.91 -38.67
N LYS A 862 2.41 26.27 -38.56
CA LYS A 862 1.91 27.63 -38.79
C LYS A 862 2.08 28.47 -37.52
N GLU A 863 1.74 27.94 -36.35
CA GLU A 863 1.99 28.58 -35.04
C GLU A 863 3.49 28.88 -34.82
N LEU A 864 4.38 27.92 -35.09
CA LEU A 864 5.84 28.10 -35.06
C LEU A 864 6.38 29.11 -36.08
N LYS A 865 5.61 29.47 -37.12
CA LYS A 865 5.97 30.54 -38.08
C LYS A 865 5.44 31.91 -37.66
N VAL A 866 4.35 31.95 -36.89
CA VAL A 866 3.83 33.18 -36.27
C VAL A 866 4.73 33.59 -35.09
N ASN A 867 5.07 32.65 -34.20
CA ASN A 867 5.99 32.86 -33.07
C ASN A 867 7.48 33.02 -33.46
N ARG A 868 7.76 33.31 -34.74
CA ARG A 868 9.08 33.72 -35.27
C ARG A 868 9.01 35.07 -36.01
N ARG A 869 7.89 35.79 -35.87
CA ARG A 869 7.61 37.12 -36.46
C ARG A 869 7.03 38.12 -35.47
N ALA A 870 6.87 37.69 -34.22
CA ALA A 870 6.97 38.54 -33.03
C ALA A 870 8.38 38.32 -32.43
#